data_AF-A0A4U3LRL3-F1
#
_entry.id   AF-A0A4U3LRL3-F1
#
_cell.length_a   1.000
_cell.length_b   1.000
_cell.length_c   1.000
_cell.angle_alpha   90.00
_cell.angle_beta   90.00
_cell.angle_gamma   90.00
#
_symmetry.space_group_name_H-M   'P 1'
#
loop_
_entity.id
_entity.type
_entity.pdbx_description
1 polymer ?
#
loop_
_entity_poly.entity_id
_entity_poly.type
_entity_poly.pdbx_seq_one_letter_code
_entity_poly.pdbx_strand_id
1 'polypeptide(L)'
;MGFDRTPPQDLAAEQCVLGAMMLSKDAIADVIETLRGTDFYRPAHESVFDAITDLYARGEPADAITVAAELTKRGDMARIGGAPYVHTLVASVPLAANASYYSHIVREKAILRRLVEAGTKIVQLGYAGEGEVDDVVDEAQAEIYSVTEKRTAEDYAPLKDIMEGTLDEIEAIDSRGDAMVGVPTGFTDLDELTNGLHPGQMIIVAARPAMGKALALDTPLPTPTGWTTMGEVAVGDQLLDANGLPTTVVAATEVMVDRPCFRLSFSDGSAIVADAEHQWLVEDGGRPVVCTTADLYTAMSASPGLTPSIPGSAPRQITGHGFPAALGGEGERRVEWVDPVVGVPVRCVEVDNADHLYLAGKTMIPTHNSTLGLDFARSCSIKHGLTSCIFSLEMSRNEITMRLLSAEAKVPLHHMRNGKMTDEDWARLARKMGEVSEAPLFIDDSPNLTMMEIRAKARRLKQRHDLKLIIIDYLQLMTSGKKVESRQLEVSEFSRSIKLLAKELELPVVAICQLNRGSEQRSDKRPMASDLRESGCLTADTRLMRADNGAEISLGELLATDARDIPVWSLDDRLKLVPRTLTHAFPSGVKEVFRLKLASGREIKATANHPFLTYDGWKPLGELSPGARLGSLRHVPAPLEVTPWDEDELTLLAHLLGDGSFVKRQPIRYASIDEANLAAVGEAAQRRFGITAIRDEYAAARVSTLRLPAPYRLARGKRNPIAAWLDGLGLFGLRSHEKFIPAGVFALPKEQVAHFIRHLWATDGSVRWDAKAGQARIYYASTSRRLTDDLARLLLRHNIFSRIHIARKAGYRDCYQLKIDGVENQRRFCDEIGVHGLRGEKVREVRGYLQAISAAPKLDTVPVQVWDQVKEAMRERGMTRAALGAALGVRSSGRLFAGSPTRQRLSDVANILDIADLDLLATNDIFWDTIVKVESLGEQEVFDATVLGTHNFVANGIALHNSLEQDADVVILLHREDAYERESTRPGEADFIVAKHRNGPTADVVVAFQGHYSRFVDMAHDG
;
A
#
# COMPACT_ATOMS: atom_id res chain seq x y z
N MET A 1 -21.57 -37.87 28.87
CA MET A 1 -21.09 -39.26 29.03
C MET A 1 -19.56 -39.22 29.03
N GLY A 2 -18.88 -40.05 29.82
CA GLY A 2 -17.41 -40.07 29.81
C GLY A 2 -16.89 -40.81 28.56
N PHE A 3 -16.05 -40.15 27.77
CA PHE A 3 -15.33 -40.80 26.66
C PHE A 3 -14.08 -41.49 27.21
N ASP A 4 -14.24 -42.68 27.78
CA ASP A 4 -13.12 -43.58 28.04
C ASP A 4 -12.67 -44.22 26.71
N ARG A 5 -11.95 -43.42 25.91
CA ARG A 5 -11.40 -43.79 24.60
C ARG A 5 -9.98 -43.25 24.50
N THR A 6 -9.02 -44.16 24.33
CA THR A 6 -7.65 -43.80 23.96
C THR A 6 -7.64 -43.07 22.60
N PRO A 7 -6.88 -41.97 22.45
CA PRO A 7 -6.73 -41.30 21.16
C PRO A 7 -6.21 -42.25 20.06
N PRO A 8 -6.55 -41.99 18.78
CA PRO A 8 -6.01 -42.74 17.64
C PRO A 8 -4.47 -42.84 17.64
N GLN A 9 -3.95 -44.06 17.69
CA GLN A 9 -2.52 -44.36 17.83
C GLN A 9 -2.20 -45.73 17.22
N ASP A 10 -0.96 -45.91 16.74
CA ASP A 10 -0.41 -47.24 16.45
C ASP A 10 1.05 -47.29 16.90
N LEU A 11 1.27 -47.83 18.10
CA LEU A 11 2.59 -47.89 18.72
C LEU A 11 3.54 -48.85 18.01
N ALA A 12 3.02 -49.86 17.30
CA ALA A 12 3.85 -50.81 16.56
C ALA A 12 4.35 -50.17 15.25
N ALA A 13 3.49 -49.42 14.55
CA ALA A 13 3.90 -48.63 13.40
C ALA A 13 4.94 -47.56 13.79
N GLU A 14 4.72 -46.81 14.88
CA GLU A 14 5.69 -45.82 15.39
C GLU A 14 7.07 -46.45 15.70
N GLN A 15 7.10 -47.63 16.33
CA GLN A 15 8.35 -48.35 16.62
C GLN A 15 9.04 -48.83 15.33
N CYS A 16 8.28 -49.36 14.37
CA CYS A 16 8.80 -49.80 13.08
C CYS A 16 9.38 -48.63 12.25
N VAL A 17 8.75 -47.45 12.28
CA VAL A 17 9.25 -46.24 11.61
C VAL A 17 10.62 -45.85 12.17
N LEU A 18 10.72 -45.62 13.49
CA LEU A 18 11.97 -45.18 14.12
C LEU A 18 13.10 -46.19 13.97
N GLY A 19 12.78 -47.48 14.10
CA GLY A 19 13.74 -48.54 13.86
C GLY A 19 14.22 -48.59 12.41
N ALA A 20 13.32 -48.41 11.43
CA ALA A 20 13.67 -48.45 10.00
C ALA A 20 14.56 -47.27 9.60
N MET A 21 14.27 -46.08 10.11
CA MET A 21 15.13 -44.90 10.00
C MET A 21 16.54 -45.15 10.57
N MET A 22 16.66 -45.89 11.67
CA MET A 22 17.95 -46.29 12.25
C MET A 22 18.63 -47.49 11.55
N LEU A 23 18.01 -48.07 10.51
CA LEU A 23 18.54 -49.19 9.74
C LEU A 23 18.91 -48.82 8.29
N SER A 24 18.26 -47.82 7.70
CA SER A 24 18.56 -47.33 6.35
C SER A 24 18.45 -45.82 6.25
N LYS A 25 19.43 -45.21 5.57
CA LYS A 25 19.41 -43.77 5.26
C LYS A 25 18.22 -43.41 4.35
N ASP A 26 17.86 -44.29 3.43
CA ASP A 26 16.78 -44.02 2.46
C ASP A 26 15.42 -43.97 3.18
N ALA A 27 15.23 -44.85 4.17
CA ALA A 27 14.07 -44.82 5.07
C ALA A 27 13.98 -43.54 5.93
N ILE A 28 15.07 -42.77 6.10
CA ILE A 28 14.99 -41.44 6.74
C ILE A 28 14.34 -40.43 5.79
N ALA A 29 14.66 -40.48 4.48
CA ALA A 29 14.09 -39.58 3.48
C ALA A 29 12.56 -39.80 3.34
N ASP A 30 12.13 -41.03 3.02
CA ASP A 30 10.71 -41.41 2.85
C ASP A 30 9.82 -40.96 4.03
N VAL A 31 10.37 -41.05 5.26
CA VAL A 31 9.64 -40.73 6.48
C VAL A 31 9.62 -39.23 6.76
N ILE A 32 10.71 -38.49 6.47
CA ILE A 32 10.75 -37.02 6.63
C ILE A 32 9.80 -36.33 5.63
N GLU A 33 9.51 -36.91 4.48
CA GLU A 33 8.44 -36.39 3.60
C GLU A 33 7.04 -36.55 4.22
N THR A 34 6.80 -37.65 4.95
CA THR A 34 5.47 -38.05 5.41
C THR A 34 5.10 -37.59 6.83
N LEU A 35 6.07 -37.50 7.76
CA LEU A 35 5.84 -37.28 9.20
C LEU A 35 6.62 -36.09 9.79
N ARG A 36 6.16 -35.59 10.93
CA ARG A 36 6.93 -34.73 11.86
C ARG A 36 6.89 -35.32 13.28
N GLY A 37 7.75 -34.86 14.19
CA GLY A 37 7.83 -35.36 15.56
C GLY A 37 6.46 -35.36 16.28
N THR A 38 5.66 -34.32 16.06
CA THR A 38 4.29 -34.17 16.61
C THR A 38 3.24 -35.13 16.03
N ASP A 39 3.52 -35.86 14.94
CA ASP A 39 2.63 -36.91 14.45
C ASP A 39 2.73 -38.21 15.28
N PHE A 40 3.79 -38.40 16.07
CA PHE A 40 3.91 -39.53 17.00
C PHE A 40 3.00 -39.35 18.22
N TYR A 41 2.31 -40.41 18.67
CA TYR A 41 1.49 -40.35 19.89
C TYR A 41 2.34 -40.32 21.15
N ARG A 42 3.49 -41.01 21.17
CA ARG A 42 4.39 -41.00 22.32
C ARG A 42 5.40 -39.84 22.22
N PRO A 43 5.48 -38.93 23.21
CA PRO A 43 6.54 -37.91 23.27
C PRO A 43 7.96 -38.50 23.40
N ALA A 44 8.08 -39.79 23.77
CA ALA A 44 9.34 -40.53 23.73
C ALA A 44 9.75 -40.97 22.31
N HIS A 45 8.80 -41.11 21.39
CA HIS A 45 9.05 -41.42 19.98
C HIS A 45 9.35 -40.16 19.18
N GLU A 46 8.62 -39.07 19.47
CA GLU A 46 8.94 -37.70 19.03
C GLU A 46 10.42 -37.34 19.29
N SER A 47 10.90 -37.44 20.54
CA SER A 47 12.30 -37.09 20.85
C SER A 47 13.34 -37.98 20.14
N VAL A 48 13.01 -39.25 19.84
CA VAL A 48 13.87 -40.14 19.05
C VAL A 48 13.85 -39.75 17.56
N PHE A 49 12.69 -39.38 17.02
CA PHE A 49 12.56 -38.84 15.67
C PHE A 49 13.43 -37.59 15.49
N ASP A 50 13.28 -36.61 16.37
CA ASP A 50 14.02 -35.34 16.30
C ASP A 50 15.55 -35.55 16.40
N ALA A 51 16.00 -36.51 17.22
CA ALA A 51 17.41 -36.87 17.31
C ALA A 51 17.94 -37.54 16.02
N ILE A 52 17.13 -38.36 15.35
CA ILE A 52 17.45 -38.95 14.05
C ILE A 52 17.51 -37.87 12.96
N THR A 53 16.51 -36.98 12.89
CA THR A 53 16.47 -35.92 11.87
C THR A 53 17.61 -34.92 12.03
N ASP A 54 18.00 -34.59 13.26
CA ASP A 54 19.10 -33.66 13.51
C ASP A 54 20.48 -34.26 13.25
N LEU A 55 20.65 -35.59 13.38
CA LEU A 55 21.86 -36.29 12.90
C LEU A 55 21.90 -36.28 11.37
N TYR A 56 20.79 -36.66 10.73
CA TYR A 56 20.64 -36.68 9.28
C TYR A 56 20.89 -35.29 8.63
N ALA A 57 20.34 -34.22 9.21
CA ALA A 57 20.53 -32.84 8.75
C ALA A 57 21.99 -32.35 8.89
N ARG A 58 22.77 -32.91 9.82
CA ARG A 58 24.22 -32.68 9.93
C ARG A 58 25.06 -33.56 8.98
N GLY A 59 24.43 -34.49 8.26
CA GLY A 59 25.11 -35.50 7.46
C GLY A 59 25.78 -36.60 8.30
N GLU A 60 25.48 -36.68 9.60
CA GLU A 60 25.96 -37.73 10.50
C GLU A 60 25.10 -39.00 10.31
N PRO A 61 25.69 -40.21 10.39
CA PRO A 61 24.91 -41.45 10.34
C PRO A 61 24.02 -41.55 11.59
N ALA A 62 22.72 -41.79 11.40
CA ALA A 62 21.75 -41.97 12.48
C ALA A 62 21.50 -43.47 12.75
N ASP A 63 22.40 -44.11 13.50
CA ASP A 63 22.28 -45.49 13.94
C ASP A 63 21.96 -45.57 15.45
N ALA A 64 21.67 -46.75 15.98
CA ALA A 64 21.30 -46.93 17.39
C ALA A 64 22.36 -46.42 18.40
N ILE A 65 23.63 -46.31 18.01
CA ILE A 65 24.72 -45.82 18.86
C ILE A 65 24.80 -44.29 18.79
N THR A 66 24.76 -43.71 17.59
CA THR A 66 24.81 -42.24 17.41
C THR A 66 23.54 -41.56 17.92
N VAL A 67 22.38 -42.14 17.67
CA VAL A 67 21.08 -41.68 18.19
C VAL A 67 21.05 -41.75 19.73
N ALA A 68 21.56 -42.83 20.34
CA ALA A 68 21.69 -42.92 21.80
C ALA A 68 22.68 -41.89 22.38
N ALA A 69 23.77 -41.57 21.68
CA ALA A 69 24.71 -40.53 22.09
C ALA A 69 24.09 -39.12 22.01
N GLU A 70 23.35 -38.81 20.94
CA GLU A 70 22.66 -37.53 20.77
C GLU A 70 21.51 -37.36 21.78
N LEU A 71 20.74 -38.41 22.07
CA LEU A 71 19.70 -38.40 23.12
C LEU A 71 20.29 -38.29 24.54
N THR A 72 21.50 -38.81 24.76
CA THR A 72 22.25 -38.60 26.01
C THR A 72 22.74 -37.15 26.13
N LYS A 73 23.19 -36.54 25.03
CA LYS A 73 23.62 -35.14 24.95
C LYS A 73 22.45 -34.14 25.14
N ARG A 74 21.24 -34.50 24.73
CA ARG A 74 19.99 -33.72 24.98
C ARG A 74 19.45 -33.88 26.40
N GLY A 75 19.70 -35.01 27.03
CA GLY A 75 19.16 -35.37 28.35
C GLY A 75 17.88 -36.22 28.30
N ASP A 76 17.23 -36.35 27.14
CA ASP A 76 16.03 -37.18 26.94
C ASP A 76 16.26 -38.69 27.12
N MET A 77 17.49 -39.15 27.25
CA MET A 77 17.82 -40.58 27.41
C MET A 77 17.05 -41.27 28.56
N ALA A 78 16.69 -40.55 29.62
CA ALA A 78 15.84 -41.07 30.69
C ALA A 78 14.34 -41.14 30.30
N ARG A 79 13.86 -40.15 29.55
CA ARG A 79 12.46 -40.00 29.07
C ARG A 79 12.07 -41.09 28.08
N ILE A 80 13.02 -41.57 27.27
CA ILE A 80 12.79 -42.63 26.26
C ILE A 80 12.85 -44.06 26.81
N GLY A 81 13.21 -44.26 28.10
CA GLY A 81 13.41 -45.59 28.68
C GLY A 81 14.85 -46.15 28.58
N GLY A 82 15.84 -45.31 28.28
CA GLY A 82 17.25 -45.67 28.28
C GLY A 82 17.76 -46.40 27.02
N ALA A 83 19.07 -46.65 26.97
CA ALA A 83 19.75 -47.25 25.82
C ALA A 83 19.15 -48.60 25.33
N PRO A 84 18.66 -49.52 26.19
CA PRO A 84 17.99 -50.74 25.73
C PRO A 84 16.74 -50.49 24.88
N TYR A 85 16.06 -49.34 25.04
CA TYR A 85 14.88 -49.04 24.23
C TYR A 85 15.25 -48.69 22.79
N VAL A 86 16.34 -47.95 22.56
CA VAL A 86 16.83 -47.62 21.19
C VAL A 86 17.17 -48.89 20.41
N HIS A 87 17.83 -49.87 21.05
CA HIS A 87 18.06 -51.18 20.44
C HIS A 87 16.77 -52.00 20.24
N THR A 88 15.79 -51.88 21.15
CA THR A 88 14.45 -52.50 20.98
C THR A 88 13.71 -51.92 19.76
N LEU A 89 13.81 -50.61 19.48
CA LEU A 89 13.24 -50.00 18.27
C LEU A 89 13.82 -50.63 17.00
N VAL A 90 15.14 -50.72 16.89
CA VAL A 90 15.81 -51.37 15.75
C VAL A 90 15.42 -52.86 15.63
N ALA A 91 15.31 -53.58 16.75
CA ALA A 91 14.90 -54.99 16.75
C ALA A 91 13.40 -55.21 16.45
N SER A 92 12.57 -54.17 16.45
CA SER A 92 11.13 -54.28 16.16
C SER A 92 10.79 -54.32 14.67
N VAL A 93 11.73 -53.94 13.80
CA VAL A 93 11.51 -53.75 12.36
C VAL A 93 11.54 -55.09 11.61
N PRO A 94 10.47 -55.46 10.88
CA PRO A 94 10.50 -56.67 10.05
C PRO A 94 11.35 -56.48 8.77
N LEU A 95 11.16 -55.33 8.10
CA LEU A 95 11.84 -54.93 6.86
C LEU A 95 11.93 -53.39 6.81
N ALA A 96 13.14 -52.83 6.71
CA ALA A 96 13.34 -51.38 6.68
C ALA A 96 12.75 -50.71 5.42
N ALA A 97 12.66 -51.43 4.30
CA ALA A 97 12.06 -50.95 3.05
C ALA A 97 10.55 -50.63 3.15
N ASN A 98 9.88 -51.04 4.23
CA ASN A 98 8.47 -50.74 4.46
C ASN A 98 8.25 -49.42 5.26
N ALA A 99 9.29 -48.60 5.45
CA ALA A 99 9.23 -47.37 6.26
C ALA A 99 8.10 -46.41 5.83
N SER A 100 7.94 -46.17 4.52
CA SER A 100 6.83 -45.39 3.94
C SER A 100 5.45 -45.96 4.31
N TYR A 101 5.28 -47.29 4.27
CA TYR A 101 4.00 -47.91 4.63
C TYR A 101 3.64 -47.70 6.10
N TYR A 102 4.62 -47.85 7.00
CA TYR A 102 4.41 -47.59 8.44
C TYR A 102 4.23 -46.09 8.73
N SER A 103 4.92 -45.20 8.01
CA SER A 103 4.78 -43.75 8.22
C SER A 103 3.40 -43.24 7.80
N HIS A 104 2.80 -43.78 6.74
CA HIS A 104 1.41 -43.51 6.38
C HIS A 104 0.42 -43.96 7.47
N ILE A 105 0.64 -45.10 8.13
CA ILE A 105 -0.21 -45.53 9.26
C ILE A 105 -0.14 -44.53 10.42
N VAL A 106 1.07 -44.12 10.82
CA VAL A 106 1.26 -43.12 11.89
C VAL A 106 0.60 -41.79 11.52
N ARG A 107 0.76 -41.35 10.27
CA ARG A 107 0.16 -40.10 9.76
C ARG A 107 -1.36 -40.15 9.75
N GLU A 108 -1.97 -41.27 9.37
CA GLU A 108 -3.42 -41.46 9.44
C GLU A 108 -3.92 -41.32 10.88
N LYS A 109 -3.24 -41.96 11.85
CA LYS A 109 -3.63 -41.85 13.26
C LYS A 109 -3.43 -40.43 13.80
N ALA A 110 -2.36 -39.73 13.39
CA ALA A 110 -2.13 -38.34 13.77
C ALA A 110 -3.23 -37.37 13.27
N ILE A 111 -3.69 -37.54 12.03
CA ILE A 111 -4.83 -36.77 11.49
C ILE A 111 -6.10 -37.09 12.28
N LEU A 112 -6.35 -38.36 12.61
CA LEU A 112 -7.50 -38.77 13.43
C LEU A 112 -7.43 -38.24 14.88
N ARG A 113 -6.24 -38.04 15.46
CA ARG A 113 -6.10 -37.33 16.75
C ARG A 113 -6.45 -35.85 16.62
N ARG A 114 -5.86 -35.16 15.65
CA ARG A 114 -6.11 -33.72 15.41
C ARG A 114 -7.60 -33.44 15.13
N LEU A 115 -8.31 -34.35 14.47
CA LEU A 115 -9.77 -34.27 14.31
C LEU A 115 -10.54 -34.37 15.63
N VAL A 116 -10.11 -35.21 16.56
CA VAL A 116 -10.70 -35.35 17.90
C VAL A 116 -10.38 -34.14 18.78
N GLU A 117 -9.17 -33.59 18.66
CA GLU A 117 -8.71 -32.39 19.36
C GLU A 117 -9.48 -31.15 18.91
N ALA A 118 -9.53 -30.86 17.60
CA ALA A 118 -10.33 -29.78 17.02
C ALA A 118 -11.82 -29.94 17.35
N GLY A 119 -12.38 -31.14 17.19
CA GLY A 119 -13.76 -31.43 17.59
C GLY A 119 -14.05 -31.19 19.08
N THR A 120 -13.06 -31.42 19.95
CA THR A 120 -13.16 -31.11 21.38
C THR A 120 -13.10 -29.60 21.64
N LYS A 121 -12.22 -28.86 20.96
CA LYS A 121 -12.16 -27.39 21.08
C LYS A 121 -13.45 -26.72 20.55
N ILE A 122 -14.00 -27.18 19.44
CA ILE A 122 -15.28 -26.67 18.89
C ILE A 122 -16.44 -26.89 19.88
N VAL A 123 -16.47 -28.04 20.57
CA VAL A 123 -17.43 -28.28 21.66
C VAL A 123 -17.20 -27.35 22.85
N GLN A 124 -15.94 -27.02 23.18
CA GLN A 124 -15.63 -26.03 24.23
C GLN A 124 -16.08 -24.62 23.85
N LEU A 125 -15.82 -24.16 22.62
CA LEU A 125 -16.28 -22.88 22.08
C LEU A 125 -17.81 -22.77 22.17
N GLY A 126 -18.53 -23.81 21.72
CA GLY A 126 -19.99 -23.88 21.81
C GLY A 126 -20.57 -23.93 23.23
N TYR A 127 -19.76 -24.21 24.25
CA TYR A 127 -20.14 -24.13 25.66
C TYR A 127 -19.65 -22.86 26.38
N ALA A 128 -18.67 -22.14 25.81
CA ALA A 128 -18.13 -20.91 26.39
C ALA A 128 -19.14 -19.75 26.30
N GLY A 129 -19.77 -19.56 25.13
CA GLY A 129 -20.93 -18.68 24.98
C GLY A 129 -20.68 -17.17 25.11
N GLU A 130 -19.42 -16.73 25.01
CA GLU A 130 -19.03 -15.31 25.01
C GLU A 130 -18.39 -14.94 23.66
N GLY A 131 -18.93 -13.91 22.98
CA GLY A 131 -18.56 -13.48 21.63
C GLY A 131 -19.80 -13.13 20.79
N GLU A 132 -19.62 -12.61 19.56
CA GLU A 132 -20.70 -12.67 18.57
C GLU A 132 -20.73 -14.07 17.93
N VAL A 133 -21.90 -14.50 17.44
CA VAL A 133 -22.08 -15.89 16.96
C VAL A 133 -21.18 -16.19 15.76
N ASP A 134 -20.95 -15.20 14.91
CA ASP A 134 -20.15 -15.34 13.70
C ASP A 134 -18.64 -15.49 14.02
N ASP A 135 -18.11 -14.77 15.02
CA ASP A 135 -16.73 -14.97 15.52
C ASP A 135 -16.50 -16.43 15.98
N VAL A 136 -17.46 -16.97 16.75
CA VAL A 136 -17.41 -18.34 17.28
C VAL A 136 -17.52 -19.38 16.16
N VAL A 137 -18.28 -19.08 15.11
CA VAL A 137 -18.39 -19.92 13.90
C VAL A 137 -17.11 -19.87 13.08
N ASP A 138 -16.45 -18.72 12.96
CA ASP A 138 -15.19 -18.58 12.22
C ASP A 138 -14.00 -19.21 12.94
N GLU A 139 -13.89 -19.10 14.27
CA GLU A 139 -12.88 -19.87 15.02
C GLU A 139 -13.13 -21.38 14.89
N ALA A 140 -14.40 -21.82 15.00
CA ALA A 140 -14.75 -23.23 14.81
C ALA A 140 -14.46 -23.73 13.38
N GLN A 141 -14.61 -22.89 12.36
CA GLN A 141 -14.19 -23.21 10.99
C GLN A 141 -12.67 -23.32 10.87
N ALA A 142 -11.91 -22.36 11.42
CA ALA A 142 -10.45 -22.36 11.37
C ALA A 142 -9.85 -23.64 12.01
N GLU A 143 -10.40 -24.07 13.14
CA GLU A 143 -10.04 -25.33 13.80
C GLU A 143 -10.25 -26.55 12.90
N ILE A 144 -11.40 -26.68 12.22
CA ILE A 144 -11.64 -27.78 11.26
C ILE A 144 -10.64 -27.72 10.10
N TYR A 145 -10.40 -26.53 9.54
CA TYR A 145 -9.49 -26.41 8.39
C TYR A 145 -8.05 -26.82 8.73
N SER A 146 -7.57 -26.52 9.95
CA SER A 146 -6.23 -26.92 10.41
C SER A 146 -5.97 -28.45 10.35
N VAL A 147 -7.03 -29.26 10.55
CA VAL A 147 -6.95 -30.73 10.49
C VAL A 147 -6.76 -31.23 9.05
N THR A 148 -7.27 -30.47 8.07
CA THR A 148 -7.27 -30.84 6.64
C THR A 148 -6.08 -30.31 5.83
N GLU A 149 -5.11 -29.65 6.48
CA GLU A 149 -3.95 -29.07 5.80
C GLU A 149 -3.02 -30.16 5.20
N LYS A 150 -3.26 -30.48 3.93
CA LYS A 150 -2.23 -31.00 3.03
C LYS A 150 -1.21 -29.89 2.81
N ARG A 151 0.06 -30.16 3.12
CA ARG A 151 1.15 -29.25 2.77
C ARG A 151 1.29 -29.13 1.26
N THR A 152 1.12 -27.93 0.74
CA THR A 152 2.06 -27.40 -0.26
C THR A 152 3.46 -27.44 0.36
N ALA A 153 4.45 -27.95 -0.38
CA ALA A 153 5.84 -27.98 0.09
C ALA A 153 6.48 -26.59 0.00
N GLU A 154 7.43 -26.29 0.88
CA GLU A 154 8.09 -24.98 0.95
C GLU A 154 9.29 -24.86 -0.01
N ASP A 155 9.18 -23.87 -0.90
CA ASP A 155 10.20 -22.92 -1.37
C ASP A 155 11.45 -23.39 -2.15
N TYR A 156 11.90 -24.65 -2.14
CA TYR A 156 13.11 -25.05 -2.88
C TYR A 156 13.00 -26.38 -3.64
N ALA A 157 12.50 -26.31 -4.88
CA ALA A 157 12.69 -27.37 -5.88
C ALA A 157 14.05 -27.20 -6.60
N PRO A 158 14.81 -28.28 -6.85
CA PRO A 158 16.03 -28.23 -7.67
C PRO A 158 15.72 -27.75 -9.09
N LEU A 159 16.59 -26.92 -9.67
CA LEU A 159 16.38 -26.37 -11.02
C LEU A 159 16.16 -27.45 -12.09
N LYS A 160 16.79 -28.63 -11.95
CA LYS A 160 16.58 -29.77 -12.85
C LYS A 160 15.10 -30.18 -12.90
N ASP A 161 14.45 -30.25 -11.74
CA ASP A 161 13.13 -30.83 -11.59
C ASP A 161 12.03 -29.81 -11.96
N ILE A 162 12.36 -28.51 -11.85
CA ILE A 162 11.59 -27.43 -12.49
C ILE A 162 11.78 -27.47 -14.01
N MET A 163 13.02 -27.65 -14.50
CA MET A 163 13.34 -27.64 -15.93
C MET A 163 12.67 -28.75 -16.73
N GLU A 164 12.44 -29.93 -16.15
CA GLU A 164 11.67 -30.98 -16.84
C GLU A 164 10.23 -30.50 -17.10
N GLY A 165 9.54 -29.93 -16.11
CA GLY A 165 8.22 -29.32 -16.30
C GLY A 165 8.21 -28.10 -17.23
N THR A 166 9.22 -27.23 -17.17
CA THR A 166 9.33 -26.06 -18.08
C THR A 166 9.62 -26.49 -19.52
N LEU A 167 10.36 -27.58 -19.74
CA LEU A 167 10.58 -28.14 -21.07
C LEU A 167 9.32 -28.82 -21.60
N ASP A 168 8.58 -29.56 -20.77
CA ASP A 168 7.25 -30.10 -21.11
C ASP A 168 6.27 -28.98 -21.50
N GLU A 169 6.29 -27.83 -20.81
CA GLU A 169 5.49 -26.64 -21.17
C GLU A 169 5.94 -26.03 -22.51
N ILE A 170 7.24 -25.90 -22.76
CA ILE A 170 7.77 -25.36 -24.02
C ILE A 170 7.49 -26.31 -25.21
N GLU A 171 7.65 -27.62 -25.05
CA GLU A 171 7.27 -28.61 -26.07
C GLU A 171 5.74 -28.66 -26.25
N ALA A 172 4.94 -28.43 -25.20
CA ALA A 172 3.48 -28.28 -25.31
C ALA A 172 3.05 -26.98 -26.01
N ILE A 173 3.90 -25.96 -26.06
CA ILE A 173 3.69 -24.75 -26.86
C ILE A 173 4.08 -25.00 -28.33
N ASP A 174 5.29 -25.52 -28.58
CA ASP A 174 5.80 -25.78 -29.94
C ASP A 174 4.97 -26.84 -30.70
N SER A 175 4.46 -27.85 -30.01
CA SER A 175 3.58 -28.88 -30.59
C SER A 175 2.13 -28.43 -30.81
N ARG A 176 1.73 -27.22 -30.36
CA ARG A 176 0.38 -26.67 -30.48
C ARG A 176 0.36 -25.37 -31.30
N GLY A 177 0.72 -25.46 -32.58
CA GLY A 177 0.65 -24.31 -33.51
C GLY A 177 -0.68 -23.56 -33.46
N ASP A 178 -0.61 -22.23 -33.34
CA ASP A 178 -1.70 -21.25 -33.20
C ASP A 178 -2.72 -21.49 -32.05
N ALA A 179 -2.44 -22.39 -31.10
CA ALA A 179 -3.32 -22.59 -29.95
C ALA A 179 -3.01 -21.61 -28.81
N MET A 180 -3.88 -20.62 -28.60
CA MET A 180 -3.77 -19.63 -27.52
C MET A 180 -3.65 -20.29 -26.13
N VAL A 181 -2.76 -19.73 -25.30
CA VAL A 181 -2.32 -20.32 -24.03
C VAL A 181 -3.18 -19.87 -22.83
N GLY A 182 -3.56 -18.59 -22.80
CA GLY A 182 -4.42 -18.01 -21.76
C GLY A 182 -5.92 -18.22 -22.03
N VAL A 183 -6.75 -17.76 -21.09
CA VAL A 183 -8.21 -17.72 -21.26
C VAL A 183 -8.57 -16.67 -22.33
N PRO A 184 -9.30 -17.02 -23.41
CA PRO A 184 -9.60 -16.07 -24.49
C PRO A 184 -10.46 -14.90 -24.02
N THR A 185 -9.99 -13.66 -24.17
CA THR A 185 -10.80 -12.46 -23.94
C THR A 185 -11.94 -12.35 -24.95
N GLY A 186 -11.74 -12.92 -26.14
CA GLY A 186 -12.72 -12.96 -27.21
C GLY A 186 -12.72 -11.72 -28.10
N PHE A 187 -11.63 -10.96 -28.05
CA PHE A 187 -11.29 -9.81 -28.89
C PHE A 187 -9.93 -10.07 -29.53
N THR A 188 -9.89 -10.13 -30.86
CA THR A 188 -8.74 -10.67 -31.61
C THR A 188 -7.44 -9.92 -31.29
N ASP A 189 -7.45 -8.59 -31.39
CA ASP A 189 -6.26 -7.74 -31.18
C ASP A 189 -5.76 -7.76 -29.72
N LEU A 190 -6.67 -7.94 -28.76
CA LEU A 190 -6.33 -8.04 -27.34
C LEU A 190 -5.78 -9.44 -27.01
N ASP A 191 -6.32 -10.48 -27.63
CA ASP A 191 -5.85 -11.86 -27.52
C ASP A 191 -4.49 -12.03 -28.22
N GLU A 192 -4.21 -11.35 -29.35
CA GLU A 192 -2.87 -11.26 -29.96
C GLU A 192 -1.86 -10.53 -29.04
N LEU A 193 -2.26 -9.42 -28.41
CA LEU A 193 -1.40 -8.63 -27.51
C LEU A 193 -1.06 -9.36 -26.20
N THR A 194 -1.94 -10.24 -25.73
CA THR A 194 -1.84 -10.89 -24.41
C THR A 194 -1.56 -12.40 -24.46
N ASN A 195 -1.83 -13.07 -25.59
CA ASN A 195 -1.97 -14.53 -25.69
C ASN A 195 -3.02 -15.07 -24.68
N GLY A 196 -4.12 -14.32 -24.52
CA GLY A 196 -5.18 -14.56 -23.55
C GLY A 196 -4.83 -14.16 -22.11
N LEU A 197 -5.76 -14.36 -21.17
CA LEU A 197 -5.55 -14.07 -19.74
C LEU A 197 -4.90 -15.27 -19.03
N HIS A 198 -3.73 -15.08 -18.44
CA HIS A 198 -2.91 -16.19 -17.94
C HIS A 198 -3.19 -16.58 -16.49
N PRO A 199 -2.98 -17.85 -16.11
CA PRO A 199 -2.94 -18.29 -14.71
C PRO A 199 -2.13 -17.36 -13.79
N GLY A 200 -2.64 -17.10 -12.59
CA GLY A 200 -1.94 -16.28 -11.59
C GLY A 200 -1.95 -14.77 -11.85
N GLN A 201 -2.57 -14.28 -12.94
CA GLN A 201 -2.69 -12.85 -13.23
C GLN A 201 -3.82 -12.17 -12.45
N MET A 202 -3.55 -10.96 -11.97
CA MET A 202 -4.55 -9.96 -11.61
C MET A 202 -4.65 -8.94 -12.74
N ILE A 203 -5.85 -8.81 -13.30
CA ILE A 203 -6.18 -7.86 -14.36
C ILE A 203 -7.10 -6.79 -13.77
N ILE A 204 -6.76 -5.52 -13.93
CA ILE A 204 -7.64 -4.40 -13.58
C ILE A 204 -8.31 -3.88 -14.86
N VAL A 205 -9.64 -3.78 -14.83
CA VAL A 205 -10.43 -3.09 -15.86
C VAL A 205 -11.01 -1.83 -15.24
N ALA A 206 -10.75 -0.67 -15.86
CA ALA A 206 -11.06 0.63 -15.28
C ALA A 206 -11.86 1.51 -16.25
N ALA A 207 -12.97 2.09 -15.79
CA ALA A 207 -13.80 2.99 -16.59
C ALA A 207 -14.24 4.22 -15.78
N ARG A 208 -14.52 5.33 -16.46
CA ARG A 208 -15.20 6.48 -15.85
C ARG A 208 -16.70 6.18 -15.67
N PRO A 209 -17.32 6.63 -14.57
CA PRO A 209 -18.78 6.71 -14.48
C PRO A 209 -19.37 7.50 -15.66
N ALA A 210 -20.49 7.05 -16.22
CA ALA A 210 -21.08 7.69 -17.40
C ALA A 210 -21.66 9.08 -17.08
N MET A 211 -21.44 10.06 -17.96
CA MET A 211 -22.19 11.33 -17.95
C MET A 211 -23.63 11.07 -18.44
N GLY A 212 -24.64 11.45 -17.65
CA GLY A 212 -26.06 11.22 -18.01
C GLY A 212 -27.07 11.59 -16.91
N LYS A 213 -26.78 12.63 -16.10
CA LYS A 213 -27.60 13.04 -14.94
C LYS A 213 -27.77 14.56 -14.84
N ALA A 214 -27.96 15.25 -15.97
CA ALA A 214 -28.07 16.71 -15.99
C ALA A 214 -29.50 17.20 -15.70
N LEU A 215 -29.64 18.40 -15.13
CA LEU A 215 -30.92 19.00 -14.76
C LEU A 215 -30.95 20.49 -15.12
N ALA A 216 -32.14 21.03 -15.41
CA ALA A 216 -32.33 22.44 -15.75
C ALA A 216 -31.89 23.37 -14.61
N LEU A 217 -31.34 24.55 -14.92
CA LEU A 217 -30.80 25.46 -13.90
C LEU A 217 -31.83 25.93 -12.86
N ASP A 218 -33.11 26.02 -13.23
CA ASP A 218 -34.22 26.38 -12.34
C ASP A 218 -34.69 25.21 -11.45
N THR A 219 -34.11 24.01 -11.60
CA THR A 219 -34.44 22.85 -10.77
C THR A 219 -34.12 23.14 -9.31
N PRO A 220 -35.11 23.09 -8.40
CA PRO A 220 -34.87 23.31 -6.98
C PRO A 220 -34.14 22.10 -6.39
N LEU A 221 -33.13 22.36 -5.54
CA LEU A 221 -32.38 21.35 -4.81
C LEU A 221 -32.62 21.55 -3.31
N PRO A 222 -33.00 20.51 -2.55
CA PRO A 222 -33.26 20.63 -1.12
C PRO A 222 -31.95 20.78 -0.35
N THR A 223 -31.93 21.69 0.63
CA THR A 223 -30.78 21.94 1.51
C THR A 223 -31.16 21.68 2.96
N PRO A 224 -30.19 21.51 3.89
CA PRO A 224 -30.46 21.38 5.33
C PRO A 224 -31.16 22.60 5.99
N THR A 225 -31.42 23.67 5.23
CA THR A 225 -32.04 24.92 5.70
C THR A 225 -33.17 25.43 4.80
N GLY A 226 -33.53 24.70 3.73
CA GLY A 226 -34.55 25.11 2.77
C GLY A 226 -34.30 24.56 1.35
N TRP A 227 -34.15 25.47 0.38
CA TRP A 227 -33.95 25.16 -1.04
C TRP A 227 -32.91 26.09 -1.65
N THR A 228 -32.13 25.57 -2.61
CA THR A 228 -31.34 26.31 -3.61
C THR A 228 -31.80 25.89 -5.01
N THR A 229 -31.15 26.35 -6.08
CA THR A 229 -31.40 25.90 -7.45
C THR A 229 -30.13 25.39 -8.13
N MET A 230 -30.27 24.55 -9.16
CA MET A 230 -29.15 23.98 -9.93
C MET A 230 -28.27 25.05 -10.63
N GLY A 231 -28.81 26.25 -10.88
CA GLY A 231 -28.07 27.41 -11.38
C GLY A 231 -27.35 28.21 -10.30
N GLU A 232 -27.90 28.26 -9.08
CA GLU A 232 -27.34 29.04 -7.96
C GLU A 232 -26.35 28.25 -7.10
N VAL A 233 -26.47 26.92 -7.07
CA VAL A 233 -25.64 26.02 -6.27
C VAL A 233 -24.15 26.10 -6.65
N ALA A 234 -23.29 26.18 -5.64
CA ALA A 234 -21.85 26.30 -5.74
C ALA A 234 -21.11 25.20 -4.96
N VAL A 235 -19.82 25.04 -5.25
CA VAL A 235 -18.93 24.17 -4.48
C VAL A 235 -18.80 24.72 -3.05
N GLY A 236 -19.11 23.89 -2.06
CA GLY A 236 -19.21 24.25 -0.64
C GLY A 236 -20.64 24.40 -0.11
N ASP A 237 -21.67 24.44 -0.96
CA ASP A 237 -23.07 24.40 -0.51
C ASP A 237 -23.47 23.01 0.01
N GLN A 238 -24.49 22.93 0.87
CA GLN A 238 -25.03 21.67 1.36
C GLN A 238 -26.40 21.34 0.74
N LEU A 239 -26.49 20.14 0.18
CA LEU A 239 -27.72 19.50 -0.28
C LEU A 239 -28.14 18.37 0.69
N LEU A 240 -29.17 17.62 0.35
CA LEU A 240 -29.51 16.35 1.00
C LEU A 240 -29.09 15.15 0.14
N ASP A 241 -28.72 14.03 0.78
CA ASP A 241 -28.34 12.74 0.17
C ASP A 241 -29.55 11.83 -0.07
N ALA A 242 -29.33 10.66 -0.69
CA ALA A 242 -30.37 9.64 -0.96
C ALA A 242 -31.29 9.29 0.23
N ASN A 243 -30.82 9.47 1.47
CA ASN A 243 -31.49 9.12 2.71
C ASN A 243 -32.08 10.36 3.44
N GLY A 244 -31.86 11.56 2.92
CA GLY A 244 -32.31 12.84 3.50
C GLY A 244 -31.31 13.51 4.45
N LEU A 245 -30.05 13.06 4.49
CA LEU A 245 -28.99 13.59 5.34
C LEU A 245 -28.19 14.71 4.64
N PRO A 246 -27.62 15.69 5.36
CA PRO A 246 -26.77 16.72 4.76
C PRO A 246 -25.52 16.17 4.05
N THR A 247 -25.25 16.67 2.85
CA THR A 247 -24.06 16.34 2.04
C THR A 247 -23.56 17.59 1.31
N THR A 248 -22.24 17.79 1.22
CA THR A 248 -21.62 19.00 0.64
C THR A 248 -21.35 18.82 -0.84
N VAL A 249 -21.60 19.86 -1.65
CA VAL A 249 -21.28 19.92 -3.08
C VAL A 249 -19.77 20.13 -3.25
N VAL A 250 -19.09 19.18 -3.89
CA VAL A 250 -17.63 19.18 -4.09
C VAL A 250 -17.22 19.59 -5.52
N ALA A 251 -18.10 19.39 -6.50
CA ALA A 251 -17.90 19.87 -7.87
C ALA A 251 -19.23 20.25 -8.54
N ALA A 252 -19.16 21.12 -9.55
CA ALA A 252 -20.31 21.53 -10.34
C ALA A 252 -19.85 21.83 -11.78
N THR A 253 -20.56 21.32 -12.78
CA THR A 253 -20.16 21.49 -14.19
C THR A 253 -20.39 22.91 -14.68
N GLU A 254 -19.81 23.25 -15.83
CA GLU A 254 -20.32 24.36 -16.63
C GLU A 254 -21.75 24.09 -17.12
N VAL A 255 -22.40 25.15 -17.60
CA VAL A 255 -23.78 25.13 -18.09
C VAL A 255 -23.83 24.58 -19.52
N MET A 256 -24.46 23.42 -19.69
CA MET A 256 -24.67 22.79 -20.98
C MET A 256 -25.90 23.38 -21.67
N VAL A 257 -25.72 23.92 -22.87
CA VAL A 257 -26.82 24.37 -23.75
C VAL A 257 -27.12 23.33 -24.85
N ASP A 258 -28.27 23.54 -25.50
CA ASP A 258 -28.75 22.83 -26.70
C ASP A 258 -28.95 21.31 -26.55
N ARG A 259 -29.33 20.84 -25.34
CA ARG A 259 -29.85 19.48 -25.14
C ARG A 259 -31.39 19.47 -25.28
N PRO A 260 -32.00 18.46 -25.92
CA PRO A 260 -33.45 18.28 -25.89
C PRO A 260 -33.90 18.06 -24.44
N CYS A 261 -34.93 18.79 -24.01
CA CYS A 261 -35.42 18.76 -22.64
C CYS A 261 -36.93 18.51 -22.61
N PHE A 262 -37.41 17.90 -21.53
CA PHE A 262 -38.84 17.68 -21.32
C PHE A 262 -39.23 18.13 -19.91
N ARG A 263 -40.46 18.61 -19.76
CA ARG A 263 -41.09 18.87 -18.46
C ARG A 263 -41.91 17.65 -18.07
N LEU A 264 -41.54 17.00 -16.97
CA LEU A 264 -42.38 16.00 -16.31
C LEU A 264 -43.28 16.71 -15.30
N SER A 265 -44.54 16.27 -15.19
CA SER A 265 -45.50 16.71 -14.16
C SER A 265 -46.03 15.48 -13.42
N PHE A 266 -46.18 15.58 -12.10
CA PHE A 266 -46.46 14.46 -11.22
C PHE A 266 -47.81 14.60 -10.48
N SER A 267 -48.35 13.48 -9.99
CA SER A 267 -49.68 13.34 -9.38
C SER A 267 -49.88 14.04 -8.02
N ASP A 268 -48.86 14.76 -7.54
CA ASP A 268 -48.93 15.68 -6.40
C ASP A 268 -49.00 17.17 -6.82
N GLY A 269 -49.08 17.43 -8.13
CA GLY A 269 -49.05 18.78 -8.72
C GLY A 269 -47.65 19.40 -8.83
N SER A 270 -46.58 18.63 -8.56
CA SER A 270 -45.20 19.08 -8.80
C SER A 270 -44.76 18.84 -10.25
N ALA A 271 -43.72 19.55 -10.70
CA ALA A 271 -43.15 19.39 -12.03
C ALA A 271 -41.64 19.69 -12.00
N ILE A 272 -40.91 19.14 -12.98
CA ILE A 272 -39.45 19.31 -13.14
C ILE A 272 -39.09 19.31 -14.63
N VAL A 273 -38.04 20.03 -15.00
CA VAL A 273 -37.47 19.99 -16.37
C VAL A 273 -36.14 19.25 -16.33
N ALA A 274 -36.04 18.18 -17.12
CA ALA A 274 -34.85 17.36 -17.24
C ALA A 274 -34.47 17.18 -18.70
N ASP A 275 -33.19 16.87 -18.94
CA ASP A 275 -32.72 16.56 -20.28
C ASP A 275 -33.20 15.16 -20.73
N ALA A 276 -33.21 14.93 -22.05
CA ALA A 276 -33.68 13.70 -22.68
C ALA A 276 -33.12 12.41 -22.07
N GLU A 277 -31.85 12.40 -21.69
CA GLU A 277 -31.12 11.20 -21.24
C GLU A 277 -31.16 11.00 -19.71
N HIS A 278 -31.67 11.97 -18.96
CA HIS A 278 -31.79 11.89 -17.49
C HIS A 278 -32.63 10.67 -17.09
N GLN A 279 -32.12 9.85 -16.15
CA GLN A 279 -32.70 8.54 -15.85
C GLN A 279 -33.56 8.55 -14.58
N TRP A 280 -34.76 8.00 -14.73
CA TRP A 280 -35.80 7.87 -13.71
C TRP A 280 -35.97 6.41 -13.32
N LEU A 281 -36.03 6.12 -12.02
CA LEU A 281 -36.48 4.84 -11.49
C LEU A 281 -38.00 4.88 -11.38
N VAL A 282 -38.69 4.09 -12.18
CA VAL A 282 -40.15 3.98 -12.18
C VAL A 282 -40.64 2.61 -11.75
N GLU A 283 -41.81 2.53 -11.13
CA GLU A 283 -42.48 1.26 -10.84
C GLU A 283 -43.47 0.93 -11.96
N ASP A 284 -43.25 -0.21 -12.62
CA ASP A 284 -44.18 -0.83 -13.56
C ASP A 284 -44.56 -2.22 -13.06
N GLY A 285 -45.85 -2.49 -12.92
CA GLY A 285 -46.38 -3.78 -12.45
C GLY A 285 -45.87 -4.26 -11.08
N GLY A 286 -45.36 -3.37 -10.21
CA GLY A 286 -44.73 -3.74 -8.94
C GLY A 286 -43.25 -4.10 -9.05
N ARG A 287 -42.55 -3.61 -10.08
CA ARG A 287 -41.09 -3.76 -10.28
C ARG A 287 -40.44 -2.42 -10.57
N PRO A 288 -39.29 -2.10 -9.94
CA PRO A 288 -38.51 -0.93 -10.30
C PRO A 288 -37.79 -1.14 -11.64
N VAL A 289 -37.91 -0.17 -12.54
CA VAL A 289 -37.35 -0.14 -13.89
C VAL A 289 -36.70 1.23 -14.10
N VAL A 290 -35.50 1.28 -14.67
CA VAL A 290 -34.83 2.55 -15.00
C VAL A 290 -35.11 2.92 -16.46
N CYS A 291 -35.61 4.14 -16.70
CA CYS A 291 -35.95 4.69 -18.02
C CYS A 291 -35.50 6.16 -18.15
N THR A 292 -35.17 6.63 -19.36
CA THR A 292 -34.83 8.04 -19.58
C THR A 292 -36.08 8.94 -19.61
N THR A 293 -35.88 10.26 -19.48
CA THR A 293 -36.93 11.26 -19.74
C THR A 293 -37.58 11.09 -21.11
N ALA A 294 -36.77 10.79 -22.14
CA ALA A 294 -37.26 10.54 -23.49
C ALA A 294 -38.04 9.22 -23.62
N ASP A 295 -37.68 8.18 -22.86
CA ASP A 295 -38.45 6.93 -22.77
C ASP A 295 -39.83 7.18 -22.15
N LEU A 296 -39.91 7.97 -21.07
CA LEU A 296 -41.17 8.33 -20.42
C LEU A 296 -42.08 9.12 -21.37
N TYR A 297 -41.54 10.14 -22.04
CA TYR A 297 -42.26 10.87 -23.07
C TYR A 297 -42.82 9.94 -24.16
N THR A 298 -41.98 9.03 -24.66
CA THR A 298 -42.34 8.09 -25.73
C THR A 298 -43.38 7.07 -25.26
N ALA A 299 -43.26 6.55 -24.03
CA ALA A 299 -44.19 5.59 -23.46
C ALA A 299 -45.58 6.20 -23.21
N MET A 300 -45.63 7.39 -22.61
CA MET A 300 -46.89 8.08 -22.31
C MET A 300 -47.56 8.63 -23.58
N SER A 301 -46.79 9.07 -24.58
CA SER A 301 -47.30 9.42 -25.91
C SER A 301 -47.87 8.21 -26.66
N ALA A 302 -47.26 7.03 -26.51
CA ALA A 302 -47.73 5.79 -27.14
C ALA A 302 -48.90 5.12 -26.39
N SER A 303 -49.23 5.56 -25.18
CA SER A 303 -50.35 5.02 -24.37
C SER A 303 -50.94 6.12 -23.48
N PRO A 304 -51.79 7.01 -24.04
CA PRO A 304 -52.38 8.12 -23.30
C PRO A 304 -53.17 7.64 -22.07
N GLY A 305 -52.76 8.09 -20.88
CA GLY A 305 -53.30 7.65 -19.59
C GLY A 305 -52.42 6.66 -18.81
N LEU A 306 -51.30 6.18 -19.38
CA LEU A 306 -50.23 5.54 -18.62
C LEU A 306 -49.66 6.56 -17.62
N THR A 307 -49.60 6.20 -16.35
CA THR A 307 -49.07 7.08 -15.27
C THR A 307 -47.98 6.37 -14.46
N PRO A 308 -46.73 6.30 -14.96
CA PRO A 308 -45.64 5.57 -14.33
C PRO A 308 -45.39 6.04 -12.90
N SER A 309 -45.27 5.09 -11.97
CA SER A 309 -44.95 5.36 -10.56
C SER A 309 -43.45 5.65 -10.38
N ILE A 310 -43.03 6.35 -9.32
CA ILE A 310 -41.61 6.57 -8.96
C ILE A 310 -41.39 6.14 -7.50
N PRO A 311 -40.73 4.99 -7.24
CA PRO A 311 -40.40 4.52 -5.89
C PRO A 311 -39.50 5.50 -5.14
N GLY A 312 -39.63 5.58 -3.82
CA GLY A 312 -38.74 6.39 -2.96
C GLY A 312 -38.89 7.91 -3.07
N SER A 313 -39.60 8.43 -4.07
CA SER A 313 -39.76 9.86 -4.34
C SER A 313 -40.49 10.68 -3.26
N ALA A 314 -40.94 10.07 -2.17
CA ALA A 314 -41.49 10.75 -1.00
C ALA A 314 -40.70 10.35 0.27
N PRO A 315 -40.03 11.28 0.97
CA PRO A 315 -39.13 10.95 2.07
C PRO A 315 -39.90 10.51 3.32
N ARG A 316 -39.44 9.43 3.95
CA ARG A 316 -40.00 8.92 5.22
C ARG A 316 -39.61 9.82 6.39
N GLN A 317 -40.47 10.82 6.67
CA GLN A 317 -40.36 11.77 7.79
C GLN A 317 -39.09 12.63 7.81
N ILE A 318 -39.07 13.74 7.05
CA ILE A 318 -38.17 14.87 7.36
C ILE A 318 -38.74 15.63 8.55
N THR A 319 -38.26 15.34 9.77
CA THR A 319 -38.59 16.11 10.98
C THR A 319 -37.42 17.00 11.39
N GLY A 320 -37.60 18.31 11.25
CA GLY A 320 -36.53 19.30 11.39
C GLY A 320 -36.40 20.15 10.12
N HIS A 321 -35.35 20.97 10.04
CA HIS A 321 -34.93 21.67 8.80
C HIS A 321 -35.94 22.65 8.15
N GLY A 322 -37.06 22.95 8.81
CA GLY A 322 -37.94 24.08 8.46
C GLY A 322 -39.01 23.81 7.39
N PHE A 323 -39.14 22.57 6.92
CA PHE A 323 -40.19 22.18 5.98
C PHE A 323 -41.59 22.17 6.65
N PRO A 324 -42.67 22.54 5.94
CA PRO A 324 -44.01 22.54 6.52
C PRO A 324 -44.51 21.11 6.78
N ALA A 325 -45.16 20.90 7.92
CA ALA A 325 -45.61 19.59 8.43
C ALA A 325 -46.81 18.97 7.67
N ALA A 326 -46.94 19.25 6.37
CA ALA A 326 -48.07 18.87 5.51
C ALA A 326 -47.67 18.04 4.27
N LEU A 327 -46.40 17.61 4.15
CA LEU A 327 -45.99 16.55 3.22
C LEU A 327 -46.17 15.16 3.87
N GLY A 328 -47.36 14.93 4.43
CA GLY A 328 -47.76 13.63 4.96
C GLY A 328 -48.42 12.80 3.88
N GLY A 329 -47.67 11.89 3.26
CA GLY A 329 -48.18 10.95 2.27
C GLY A 329 -47.45 9.61 2.35
N GLU A 330 -48.18 8.55 2.69
CA GLU A 330 -47.75 7.18 2.40
C GLU A 330 -48.06 6.91 0.93
N GLY A 331 -47.08 7.00 0.04
CA GLY A 331 -47.29 6.67 -1.37
C GLY A 331 -46.19 7.06 -2.33
N GLU A 332 -46.09 6.28 -3.39
CA GLU A 332 -45.42 6.62 -4.64
C GLU A 332 -45.98 7.93 -5.24
N ARG A 333 -45.14 8.71 -5.94
CA ARG A 333 -45.63 9.74 -6.88
C ARG A 333 -45.70 9.14 -8.28
N ARG A 334 -46.72 9.50 -9.08
CA ARG A 334 -46.84 9.07 -10.48
C ARG A 334 -46.58 10.22 -11.44
N VAL A 335 -46.00 9.94 -12.61
CA VAL A 335 -45.89 10.90 -13.71
C VAL A 335 -47.25 10.99 -14.41
N GLU A 336 -47.86 12.17 -14.46
CA GLU A 336 -49.13 12.42 -15.16
C GLU A 336 -48.93 12.89 -16.60
N TRP A 337 -47.92 13.73 -16.82
CA TRP A 337 -47.59 14.30 -18.13
C TRP A 337 -46.08 14.40 -18.32
N VAL A 338 -45.63 14.22 -19.56
CA VAL A 338 -44.30 14.61 -20.01
C VAL A 338 -44.46 15.37 -21.32
N ASP A 339 -43.98 16.62 -21.36
CA ASP A 339 -44.07 17.49 -22.53
C ASP A 339 -42.68 17.93 -23.00
N PRO A 340 -42.38 17.93 -24.32
CA PRO A 340 -41.13 18.48 -24.83
C PRO A 340 -41.12 20.00 -24.62
N VAL A 341 -40.01 20.53 -24.12
CA VAL A 341 -39.80 21.98 -23.98
C VAL A 341 -38.66 22.45 -24.88
N VAL A 342 -38.66 23.73 -25.20
CA VAL A 342 -37.50 24.37 -25.84
C VAL A 342 -36.27 24.11 -24.96
N GLY A 343 -35.18 23.64 -25.57
CA GLY A 343 -33.97 23.22 -24.84
C GLY A 343 -33.50 24.29 -23.87
N VAL A 344 -33.55 23.97 -22.58
CA VAL A 344 -33.09 24.87 -21.51
C VAL A 344 -31.63 24.59 -21.18
N PRO A 345 -30.90 25.55 -20.58
CA PRO A 345 -29.57 25.27 -20.06
C PRO A 345 -29.66 24.27 -18.89
N VAL A 346 -28.81 23.24 -18.90
CA VAL A 346 -28.75 22.16 -17.89
C VAL A 346 -27.34 22.02 -17.30
N ARG A 347 -27.23 21.44 -16.10
CA ARG A 347 -25.98 21.31 -15.34
C ARG A 347 -25.98 20.07 -14.46
N CYS A 348 -24.81 19.63 -14.00
CA CYS A 348 -24.64 18.60 -12.99
C CYS A 348 -23.89 19.14 -11.77
N VAL A 349 -24.14 18.57 -10.59
CA VAL A 349 -23.28 18.71 -9.40
C VAL A 349 -22.83 17.34 -8.87
N GLU A 350 -21.84 17.36 -7.98
CA GLU A 350 -21.23 16.20 -7.32
C GLU A 350 -21.12 16.46 -5.82
N VAL A 351 -21.29 15.42 -4.99
CA VAL A 351 -21.42 15.55 -3.54
C VAL A 351 -20.53 14.57 -2.75
N ASP A 352 -20.24 14.93 -1.50
CA ASP A 352 -19.25 14.29 -0.61
C ASP A 352 -19.69 12.98 0.06
N ASN A 353 -20.94 12.55 -0.06
CA ASN A 353 -21.40 11.28 0.51
C ASN A 353 -20.86 10.06 -0.25
N ALA A 354 -20.76 8.92 0.45
CA ALA A 354 -20.12 7.70 -0.05
C ALA A 354 -20.82 7.06 -1.26
N ASP A 355 -22.12 7.31 -1.45
CA ASP A 355 -22.88 6.81 -2.60
C ASP A 355 -22.77 7.77 -3.82
N HIS A 356 -22.25 8.99 -3.61
CA HIS A 356 -22.28 10.14 -4.53
C HIS A 356 -23.69 10.51 -5.03
N LEU A 357 -24.70 10.34 -4.17
CA LEU A 357 -26.11 10.55 -4.49
C LEU A 357 -26.64 11.80 -3.79
N TYR A 358 -27.25 12.71 -4.55
CA TYR A 358 -27.94 13.88 -3.99
C TYR A 358 -29.40 13.91 -4.43
N LEU A 359 -30.22 14.50 -3.58
CA LEU A 359 -31.62 14.73 -3.89
C LEU A 359 -31.73 15.92 -4.83
N ALA A 360 -32.42 15.72 -5.93
CA ALA A 360 -32.61 16.74 -6.95
C ALA A 360 -34.08 16.85 -7.35
N GLY A 361 -34.47 18.04 -7.79
CA GLY A 361 -35.87 18.44 -7.76
C GLY A 361 -36.42 18.35 -6.34
N LYS A 362 -37.70 18.05 -6.23
CA LYS A 362 -38.32 17.73 -4.93
C LYS A 362 -38.40 16.19 -4.72
N THR A 363 -37.61 15.38 -5.45
CA THR A 363 -38.05 14.02 -5.90
C THR A 363 -37.04 12.84 -6.11
N MET A 364 -35.70 12.97 -6.06
CA MET A 364 -34.72 11.89 -5.66
C MET A 364 -34.42 10.60 -6.56
N ILE A 365 -33.41 10.53 -7.48
CA ILE A 365 -33.08 9.29 -8.30
C ILE A 365 -31.58 9.12 -8.80
N PRO A 366 -30.97 7.89 -8.87
CA PRO A 366 -29.65 7.60 -9.52
C PRO A 366 -29.37 6.22 -10.23
N THR A 367 -28.19 6.03 -10.90
CA THR A 367 -27.72 4.90 -11.80
C THR A 367 -26.14 4.88 -12.01
N HIS A 368 -25.31 4.01 -12.70
CA HIS A 368 -25.23 2.63 -13.29
C HIS A 368 -23.77 2.31 -13.84
N ASN A 369 -23.30 1.05 -14.07
CA ASN A 369 -21.94 0.75 -14.68
C ASN A 369 -21.67 -0.51 -15.62
N SER A 370 -21.48 -1.72 -15.07
CA SER A 370 -20.50 -2.82 -15.33
C SER A 370 -20.30 -3.62 -16.68
N THR A 371 -20.10 -3.02 -17.86
CA THR A 371 -20.20 -3.82 -19.14
C THR A 371 -19.06 -4.81 -19.49
N LEU A 372 -17.77 -4.43 -19.55
CA LEU A 372 -16.72 -5.25 -20.23
C LEU A 372 -16.48 -6.65 -19.62
N GLY A 373 -16.61 -6.81 -18.30
CA GLY A 373 -16.45 -8.13 -17.66
C GLY A 373 -17.44 -9.17 -18.21
N LEU A 374 -18.63 -8.75 -18.65
CA LEU A 374 -19.62 -9.64 -19.24
C LEU A 374 -19.19 -10.17 -20.61
N ASP A 375 -18.42 -9.41 -21.39
CA ASP A 375 -17.85 -9.87 -22.65
C ASP A 375 -16.76 -10.94 -22.41
N PHE A 376 -15.85 -10.73 -21.45
CA PHE A 376 -14.83 -11.72 -21.07
C PHE A 376 -15.47 -13.02 -20.52
N ALA A 377 -16.49 -12.92 -19.67
CA ALA A 377 -17.24 -14.08 -19.17
C ALA A 377 -17.96 -14.84 -20.29
N ARG A 378 -18.60 -14.10 -21.23
CA ARG A 378 -19.24 -14.70 -22.41
C ARG A 378 -18.23 -15.41 -23.32
N SER A 379 -17.05 -14.82 -23.53
CA SER A 379 -15.97 -15.49 -24.26
C SER A 379 -15.58 -16.81 -23.57
N CYS A 380 -15.15 -16.71 -22.30
CA CYS A 380 -14.66 -17.82 -21.51
C CYS A 380 -15.68 -18.99 -21.46
N SER A 381 -16.91 -18.74 -21.03
CA SER A 381 -17.87 -19.81 -20.76
C SER A 381 -18.83 -20.15 -21.91
N ILE A 382 -19.26 -19.17 -22.71
CA ILE A 382 -20.26 -19.42 -23.78
C ILE A 382 -19.58 -19.75 -25.12
N LYS A 383 -18.51 -19.04 -25.51
CA LYS A 383 -17.76 -19.40 -26.75
C LYS A 383 -16.85 -20.62 -26.55
N HIS A 384 -16.17 -20.72 -25.41
CA HIS A 384 -15.08 -21.68 -25.20
C HIS A 384 -15.35 -22.77 -24.15
N GLY A 385 -16.52 -22.76 -23.49
CA GLY A 385 -16.91 -23.80 -22.53
C GLY A 385 -16.05 -23.89 -21.26
N LEU A 386 -15.26 -22.85 -20.96
CA LEU A 386 -14.39 -22.81 -19.79
C LEU A 386 -15.16 -22.23 -18.59
N THR A 387 -14.99 -22.83 -17.41
CA THR A 387 -15.72 -22.41 -16.20
C THR A 387 -15.31 -21.02 -15.74
N SER A 388 -16.26 -20.11 -15.58
CA SER A 388 -16.01 -18.77 -15.03
C SER A 388 -17.01 -18.38 -13.93
N CYS A 389 -16.62 -17.42 -13.10
CA CYS A 389 -17.45 -16.92 -12.00
C CYS A 389 -17.43 -15.38 -11.93
N ILE A 390 -18.62 -14.78 -11.83
CA ILE A 390 -18.82 -13.34 -11.61
C ILE A 390 -19.32 -13.15 -10.18
N PHE A 391 -18.58 -12.38 -9.37
CA PHE A 391 -19.05 -11.78 -8.12
C PHE A 391 -19.45 -10.34 -8.41
N SER A 392 -20.75 -10.03 -8.39
CA SER A 392 -21.24 -8.66 -8.58
C SER A 392 -21.87 -8.12 -7.30
N LEU A 393 -21.52 -6.88 -7.01
CA LEU A 393 -21.87 -6.11 -5.82
C LEU A 393 -22.76 -4.91 -6.21
N GLU A 394 -22.72 -4.48 -7.49
CA GLU A 394 -23.61 -3.45 -8.05
C GLU A 394 -24.87 -4.06 -8.72
N MET A 395 -24.72 -5.12 -9.52
CA MET A 395 -25.78 -5.60 -10.40
C MET A 395 -26.35 -6.96 -9.98
N SER A 396 -27.68 -7.04 -9.93
CA SER A 396 -28.37 -8.31 -9.69
C SER A 396 -28.10 -9.35 -10.80
N ARG A 397 -28.17 -10.63 -10.43
CA ARG A 397 -28.04 -11.77 -11.35
C ARG A 397 -29.04 -11.71 -12.51
N ASN A 398 -30.24 -11.19 -12.27
CA ASN A 398 -31.25 -10.99 -13.31
C ASN A 398 -30.79 -9.96 -14.35
N GLU A 399 -30.16 -8.88 -13.92
CA GLU A 399 -29.63 -7.86 -14.83
C GLU A 399 -28.44 -8.38 -15.64
N ILE A 400 -27.50 -9.05 -14.98
CA ILE A 400 -26.36 -9.72 -15.61
C ILE A 400 -26.86 -10.72 -16.68
N THR A 401 -27.84 -11.55 -16.33
CA THR A 401 -28.45 -12.53 -17.25
C THR A 401 -29.13 -11.85 -18.44
N MET A 402 -29.88 -10.76 -18.22
CA MET A 402 -30.50 -10.00 -19.32
C MET A 402 -29.46 -9.38 -20.26
N ARG A 403 -28.35 -8.84 -19.74
CA ARG A 403 -27.25 -8.27 -20.54
C ARG A 403 -26.53 -9.36 -21.36
N LEU A 404 -26.20 -10.49 -20.74
CA LEU A 404 -25.58 -11.64 -21.44
C LEU A 404 -26.47 -12.17 -22.59
N LEU A 405 -27.76 -12.35 -22.32
CA LEU A 405 -28.72 -12.80 -23.35
C LEU A 405 -28.91 -11.76 -24.45
N SER A 406 -29.01 -10.47 -24.12
CA SER A 406 -29.09 -9.37 -25.09
C SER A 406 -27.86 -9.36 -26.01
N ALA A 407 -26.67 -9.54 -25.43
CA ALA A 407 -25.39 -9.49 -26.13
C ALA A 407 -25.15 -10.68 -27.06
N GLU A 408 -25.55 -11.90 -26.65
CA GLU A 408 -25.37 -13.13 -27.42
C GLU A 408 -26.46 -13.30 -28.49
N ALA A 409 -27.73 -13.07 -28.13
CA ALA A 409 -28.84 -13.19 -29.08
C ALA A 409 -28.92 -12.01 -30.08
N LYS A 410 -28.16 -10.92 -29.85
CA LYS A 410 -28.28 -9.65 -30.59
C LYS A 410 -29.73 -9.15 -30.58
N VAL A 411 -30.30 -9.04 -29.38
CA VAL A 411 -31.64 -8.49 -29.13
C VAL A 411 -31.46 -7.24 -28.26
N PRO A 412 -32.04 -6.08 -28.61
CA PRO A 412 -31.80 -4.86 -27.86
C PRO A 412 -32.23 -5.00 -26.39
N LEU A 413 -31.38 -4.57 -25.45
CA LEU A 413 -31.67 -4.75 -24.01
C LEU A 413 -33.00 -4.08 -23.60
N HIS A 414 -33.36 -2.97 -24.25
CA HIS A 414 -34.63 -2.28 -24.03
C HIS A 414 -35.86 -3.00 -24.60
N HIS A 415 -35.73 -3.84 -25.65
CA HIS A 415 -36.81 -4.76 -26.07
C HIS A 415 -37.07 -5.79 -24.98
N MET A 416 -36.00 -6.33 -24.37
CA MET A 416 -36.09 -7.34 -23.31
C MET A 416 -36.61 -6.77 -21.99
N ARG A 417 -36.10 -5.60 -21.54
CA ARG A 417 -36.57 -4.91 -20.32
C ARG A 417 -38.03 -4.48 -20.43
N ASN A 418 -38.44 -3.92 -21.56
CA ASN A 418 -39.75 -3.27 -21.70
C ASN A 418 -40.82 -4.19 -22.32
N GLY A 419 -40.56 -5.50 -22.42
CA GLY A 419 -41.48 -6.50 -22.96
C GLY A 419 -41.80 -6.40 -24.46
N LYS A 420 -41.20 -5.44 -25.18
CA LYS A 420 -41.45 -5.16 -26.62
C LYS A 420 -40.69 -6.10 -27.55
N MET A 421 -40.49 -7.36 -27.16
CA MET A 421 -39.81 -8.35 -27.98
C MET A 421 -40.69 -8.78 -29.16
N THR A 422 -40.16 -8.64 -30.38
CA THR A 422 -40.80 -9.16 -31.60
C THR A 422 -40.70 -10.69 -31.68
N ASP A 423 -41.53 -11.33 -32.51
CA ASP A 423 -41.43 -12.78 -32.77
C ASP A 423 -40.02 -13.18 -33.28
N GLU A 424 -39.34 -12.29 -34.00
CA GLU A 424 -37.98 -12.50 -34.46
C GLU A 424 -36.93 -12.34 -33.35
N ASP A 425 -37.12 -11.39 -32.43
CA ASP A 425 -36.30 -11.27 -31.21
C ASP A 425 -36.47 -12.50 -30.32
N TRP A 426 -37.70 -12.99 -30.15
CA TRP A 426 -37.98 -14.26 -29.45
C TRP A 426 -37.30 -15.45 -30.15
N ALA A 427 -37.36 -15.53 -31.47
CA ALA A 427 -36.67 -16.57 -32.23
C ALA A 427 -35.14 -16.46 -32.17
N ARG A 428 -34.57 -15.25 -32.09
CA ARG A 428 -33.13 -15.03 -31.83
C ARG A 428 -32.76 -15.46 -30.41
N LEU A 429 -33.52 -15.03 -29.41
CA LEU A 429 -33.30 -15.37 -28.00
C LEU A 429 -33.39 -16.89 -27.76
N ALA A 430 -34.46 -17.55 -28.23
CA ALA A 430 -34.68 -18.97 -28.02
C ALA A 430 -33.58 -19.85 -28.64
N ARG A 431 -32.99 -19.43 -29.77
CA ARG A 431 -31.84 -20.14 -30.38
C ARG A 431 -30.58 -20.07 -29.52
N LYS A 432 -30.33 -18.96 -28.82
CA LYS A 432 -29.15 -18.77 -27.95
C LYS A 432 -29.37 -19.15 -26.49
N MET A 433 -30.62 -19.27 -26.04
CA MET A 433 -30.95 -19.65 -24.66
C MET A 433 -30.39 -21.02 -24.26
N GLY A 434 -30.28 -21.98 -25.19
CA GLY A 434 -29.62 -23.27 -24.95
C GLY A 434 -28.14 -23.10 -24.63
N GLU A 435 -27.38 -22.48 -25.53
CA GLU A 435 -25.93 -22.21 -25.36
C GLU A 435 -25.63 -21.46 -24.05
N VAL A 436 -26.43 -20.43 -23.73
CA VAL A 436 -26.27 -19.65 -22.50
C VAL A 436 -26.67 -20.42 -21.23
N SER A 437 -27.59 -21.39 -21.34
CA SER A 437 -28.03 -22.23 -20.20
C SER A 437 -27.14 -23.45 -19.95
N GLU A 438 -26.36 -23.89 -20.93
CA GLU A 438 -25.41 -25.02 -20.80
C GLU A 438 -23.98 -24.55 -20.46
N ALA A 439 -23.68 -23.26 -20.66
CA ALA A 439 -22.38 -22.67 -20.35
C ALA A 439 -22.03 -22.73 -18.83
N PRO A 440 -20.80 -23.08 -18.44
CA PRO A 440 -20.36 -23.19 -17.04
C PRO A 440 -20.04 -21.82 -16.40
N LEU A 441 -21.02 -20.90 -16.46
CA LEU A 441 -20.94 -19.55 -15.90
C LEU A 441 -21.68 -19.47 -14.56
N PHE A 442 -20.95 -19.16 -13.50
CA PHE A 442 -21.51 -18.97 -12.15
C PHE A 442 -21.63 -17.48 -11.82
N ILE A 443 -22.78 -17.06 -11.26
CA ILE A 443 -23.02 -15.67 -10.84
C ILE A 443 -23.41 -15.65 -9.37
N ASP A 444 -22.72 -14.82 -8.59
CA ASP A 444 -23.00 -14.54 -7.19
C ASP A 444 -23.25 -13.04 -7.00
N ASP A 445 -24.49 -12.70 -6.68
CA ASP A 445 -24.99 -11.35 -6.44
C ASP A 445 -25.33 -11.12 -4.95
N SER A 446 -24.56 -11.75 -4.04
CA SER A 446 -24.68 -11.50 -2.61
C SER A 446 -24.14 -10.10 -2.25
N PRO A 447 -24.89 -9.25 -1.52
CA PRO A 447 -24.39 -7.95 -1.09
C PRO A 447 -23.27 -8.07 -0.05
N ASN A 448 -22.41 -7.05 0.02
CA ASN A 448 -21.38 -6.85 1.05
C ASN A 448 -20.30 -7.96 1.19
N LEU A 449 -20.10 -8.80 0.17
CA LEU A 449 -19.16 -9.92 0.22
C LEU A 449 -17.74 -9.52 0.66
N THR A 450 -17.22 -10.26 1.64
CA THR A 450 -15.84 -10.17 2.09
C THR A 450 -14.89 -10.94 1.18
N MET A 451 -13.61 -10.57 1.22
CA MET A 451 -12.53 -11.27 0.51
C MET A 451 -12.40 -12.76 0.93
N MET A 452 -12.75 -13.09 2.18
CA MET A 452 -12.68 -14.46 2.70
C MET A 452 -13.80 -15.33 2.11
N GLU A 453 -15.03 -14.81 2.00
CA GLU A 453 -16.13 -15.51 1.35
C GLU A 453 -15.88 -15.72 -0.15
N ILE A 454 -15.39 -14.68 -0.84
CA ILE A 454 -15.03 -14.78 -2.26
C ILE A 454 -13.97 -15.88 -2.46
N ARG A 455 -12.92 -15.92 -1.63
CA ARG A 455 -11.91 -16.98 -1.65
C ARG A 455 -12.50 -18.37 -1.36
N ALA A 456 -13.37 -18.50 -0.36
CA ALA A 456 -13.99 -19.77 0.01
C ALA A 456 -14.95 -20.30 -1.08
N LYS A 457 -15.73 -19.40 -1.71
CA LYS A 457 -16.61 -19.71 -2.85
C LYS A 457 -15.79 -20.09 -4.09
N ALA A 458 -14.75 -19.32 -4.42
CA ALA A 458 -13.84 -19.58 -5.54
C ALA A 458 -13.10 -20.91 -5.40
N ARG A 459 -12.51 -21.21 -4.24
CA ARG A 459 -11.89 -22.53 -3.93
C ARG A 459 -12.87 -23.67 -4.17
N ARG A 460 -14.13 -23.53 -3.71
CA ARG A 460 -15.18 -24.55 -3.86
C ARG A 460 -15.60 -24.77 -5.31
N LEU A 461 -15.64 -23.72 -6.12
CA LEU A 461 -15.89 -23.81 -7.57
C LEU A 461 -14.70 -24.42 -8.30
N LYS A 462 -13.46 -24.02 -7.98
CA LYS A 462 -12.23 -24.60 -8.55
C LYS A 462 -12.15 -26.12 -8.33
N GLN A 463 -12.45 -26.59 -7.12
CA GLN A 463 -12.46 -28.02 -6.78
C GLN A 463 -13.57 -28.85 -7.45
N ARG A 464 -14.70 -28.24 -7.86
CA ARG A 464 -15.87 -28.95 -8.40
C ARG A 464 -16.04 -28.84 -9.91
N HIS A 465 -15.57 -27.74 -10.48
CA HIS A 465 -15.85 -27.36 -11.88
C HIS A 465 -14.61 -26.82 -12.61
N ASP A 466 -13.41 -26.91 -12.02
CA ASP A 466 -12.14 -26.41 -12.60
C ASP A 466 -12.22 -24.98 -13.15
N LEU A 467 -12.64 -24.06 -12.27
CA LEU A 467 -12.72 -22.62 -12.50
C LEU A 467 -11.45 -22.07 -13.20
N LYS A 468 -11.65 -21.36 -14.32
CA LYS A 468 -10.60 -20.77 -15.16
C LYS A 468 -10.56 -19.24 -15.13
N LEU A 469 -11.65 -18.57 -14.75
CA LEU A 469 -11.72 -17.10 -14.71
C LEU A 469 -12.60 -16.63 -13.56
N ILE A 470 -12.15 -15.62 -12.83
CA ILE A 470 -12.96 -14.88 -11.84
C ILE A 470 -13.10 -13.43 -12.29
N ILE A 471 -14.29 -12.86 -12.13
CA ILE A 471 -14.58 -11.44 -12.33
C ILE A 471 -15.20 -10.87 -11.04
N ILE A 472 -14.74 -9.71 -10.59
CA ILE A 472 -15.22 -9.02 -9.38
C ILE A 472 -15.67 -7.61 -9.77
N ASP A 473 -16.91 -7.25 -9.41
CA ASP A 473 -17.65 -6.13 -9.99
C ASP A 473 -18.46 -5.33 -8.94
N TYR A 474 -18.06 -4.14 -8.48
CA TYR A 474 -16.78 -3.47 -8.65
C TYR A 474 -16.04 -3.39 -7.32
N LEU A 475 -14.70 -3.36 -7.38
CA LEU A 475 -13.81 -3.49 -6.22
C LEU A 475 -14.11 -2.46 -5.12
N GLN A 476 -14.53 -1.24 -5.48
CA GLN A 476 -14.89 -0.19 -4.53
C GLN A 476 -16.27 -0.35 -3.85
N LEU A 477 -16.96 -1.50 -3.98
CA LEU A 477 -18.07 -1.91 -3.09
C LEU A 477 -17.68 -3.00 -2.08
N MET A 478 -16.49 -3.60 -2.17
CA MET A 478 -16.05 -4.61 -1.20
C MET A 478 -15.88 -4.00 0.21
N THR A 479 -16.05 -4.82 1.24
CA THR A 479 -15.71 -4.45 2.63
C THR A 479 -14.76 -5.48 3.24
N SER A 480 -13.87 -5.03 4.11
CA SER A 480 -12.86 -5.85 4.79
C SER A 480 -13.38 -6.57 6.04
N GLY A 481 -14.63 -6.31 6.44
CA GLY A 481 -15.20 -6.71 7.74
C GLY A 481 -14.61 -5.98 8.95
N LYS A 482 -13.54 -5.18 8.78
CA LYS A 482 -12.83 -4.48 9.84
C LYS A 482 -13.08 -2.97 9.77
N LYS A 483 -12.92 -2.27 10.88
CA LYS A 483 -12.84 -0.81 10.88
C LYS A 483 -11.48 -0.35 10.36
N VAL A 484 -11.37 -0.19 9.04
CA VAL A 484 -10.23 0.47 8.39
C VAL A 484 -10.42 1.99 8.47
N GLU A 485 -9.35 2.75 8.71
CA GLU A 485 -9.45 4.20 8.87
C GLU A 485 -9.50 5.00 7.56
N SER A 486 -9.17 4.39 6.42
CA SER A 486 -9.22 5.06 5.10
C SER A 486 -9.51 4.06 3.98
N ARG A 487 -10.43 4.43 3.07
CA ARG A 487 -10.85 3.62 1.93
C ARG A 487 -9.67 3.25 1.01
N GLN A 488 -8.68 4.12 0.90
CA GLN A 488 -7.46 3.90 0.10
C GLN A 488 -6.63 2.71 0.60
N LEU A 489 -6.56 2.53 1.93
CA LEU A 489 -5.83 1.42 2.55
C LEU A 489 -6.60 0.10 2.40
N GLU A 490 -7.93 0.16 2.49
CA GLU A 490 -8.82 -0.98 2.27
C GLU A 490 -8.77 -1.46 0.79
N VAL A 491 -8.81 -0.52 -0.17
CA VAL A 491 -8.61 -0.80 -1.60
C VAL A 491 -7.20 -1.37 -1.88
N SER A 492 -6.18 -0.93 -1.13
CA SER A 492 -4.82 -1.51 -1.20
C SER A 492 -4.81 -2.97 -0.69
N GLU A 493 -5.48 -3.26 0.43
CA GLU A 493 -5.59 -4.60 1.00
C GLU A 493 -6.37 -5.55 0.06
N PHE A 494 -7.43 -5.07 -0.59
CA PHE A 494 -8.13 -5.84 -1.62
C PHE A 494 -7.24 -6.13 -2.83
N SER A 495 -6.49 -5.15 -3.33
CA SER A 495 -5.59 -5.31 -4.48
C SER A 495 -4.58 -6.45 -4.25
N ARG A 496 -3.84 -6.38 -3.14
CA ARG A 496 -2.91 -7.45 -2.72
C ARG A 496 -3.62 -8.79 -2.50
N SER A 497 -4.81 -8.78 -1.91
CA SER A 497 -5.57 -10.02 -1.62
C SER A 497 -6.11 -10.70 -2.87
N ILE A 498 -6.52 -9.94 -3.89
CA ILE A 498 -6.91 -10.45 -5.22
C ILE A 498 -5.69 -11.03 -5.94
N LYS A 499 -4.54 -10.35 -5.89
CA LYS A 499 -3.31 -10.89 -6.47
C LYS A 499 -2.85 -12.19 -5.80
N LEU A 500 -3.05 -12.32 -4.49
CA LEU A 500 -2.83 -13.58 -3.77
C LEU A 500 -3.86 -14.66 -4.17
N LEU A 501 -5.14 -14.32 -4.32
CA LEU A 501 -6.19 -15.23 -4.77
C LEU A 501 -5.92 -15.78 -6.18
N ALA A 502 -5.49 -14.92 -7.12
CA ALA A 502 -5.14 -15.31 -8.48
C ALA A 502 -4.01 -16.34 -8.52
N LYS A 503 -2.94 -16.09 -7.74
CA LYS A 503 -1.82 -17.04 -7.58
C LYS A 503 -2.24 -18.33 -6.89
N GLU A 504 -3.01 -18.25 -5.80
CA GLU A 504 -3.46 -19.40 -5.01
C GLU A 504 -4.33 -20.38 -5.79
N LEU A 505 -5.12 -19.88 -6.74
CA LEU A 505 -6.05 -20.69 -7.55
C LEU A 505 -5.55 -20.95 -8.99
N GLU A 506 -4.34 -20.48 -9.32
CA GLU A 506 -3.71 -20.61 -10.64
C GLU A 506 -4.65 -20.23 -11.79
N LEU A 507 -5.27 -19.04 -11.68
CA LEU A 507 -6.22 -18.53 -12.67
C LEU A 507 -6.18 -17.00 -12.77
N PRO A 508 -6.57 -16.40 -13.92
CA PRO A 508 -6.78 -14.97 -14.05
C PRO A 508 -7.96 -14.47 -13.21
N VAL A 509 -7.76 -13.36 -12.50
CA VAL A 509 -8.82 -12.63 -11.77
C VAL A 509 -8.93 -11.22 -12.33
N VAL A 510 -10.10 -10.87 -12.85
CA VAL A 510 -10.45 -9.55 -13.39
C VAL A 510 -11.18 -8.74 -12.33
N ALA A 511 -10.59 -7.63 -11.89
CA ALA A 511 -11.22 -6.67 -11.00
C ALA A 511 -11.72 -5.45 -11.80
N ILE A 512 -13.02 -5.22 -11.79
CA ILE A 512 -13.62 -3.98 -12.32
C ILE A 512 -13.50 -2.89 -11.26
N CYS A 513 -13.12 -1.69 -11.68
CA CYS A 513 -13.01 -0.51 -10.82
C CYS A 513 -13.44 0.78 -11.55
N GLN A 514 -13.80 1.78 -10.76
CA GLN A 514 -14.16 3.11 -11.25
C GLN A 514 -12.93 4.04 -11.24
N LEU A 515 -12.80 4.87 -12.28
CA LEU A 515 -11.74 5.88 -12.43
C LEU A 515 -12.13 7.22 -11.77
N ASN A 516 -11.13 7.92 -11.24
CA ASN A 516 -11.32 9.26 -10.67
C ASN A 516 -11.63 10.31 -11.77
N ARG A 517 -12.58 11.21 -11.47
CA ARG A 517 -13.03 12.28 -12.37
C ARG A 517 -12.00 13.37 -12.67
N GLY A 518 -10.82 13.35 -12.03
CA GLY A 518 -9.73 14.30 -12.32
C GLY A 518 -9.26 14.32 -13.79
N SER A 519 -9.53 13.25 -14.55
CA SER A 519 -9.31 13.22 -16.01
C SER A 519 -10.26 14.12 -16.81
N GLU A 520 -11.39 14.55 -16.25
CA GLU A 520 -12.39 15.41 -16.91
C GLU A 520 -11.99 16.90 -16.89
N GLN A 521 -11.08 17.29 -16.00
CA GLN A 521 -10.52 18.64 -15.90
C GLN A 521 -9.31 18.86 -16.82
N ARG A 522 -8.80 17.79 -17.46
CA ARG A 522 -7.71 17.88 -18.43
C ARG A 522 -8.24 18.30 -19.80
N SER A 523 -7.38 18.97 -20.58
CA SER A 523 -7.61 19.22 -22.01
C SER A 523 -7.66 17.92 -22.83
N ASP A 524 -6.91 16.91 -22.40
CA ASP A 524 -6.98 15.54 -22.93
C ASP A 524 -7.75 14.66 -21.95
N LYS A 525 -8.94 14.22 -22.38
CA LYS A 525 -9.87 13.40 -21.61
C LYS A 525 -9.56 11.89 -21.72
N ARG A 526 -8.48 11.47 -22.38
CA ARG A 526 -8.03 10.06 -22.40
C ARG A 526 -7.65 9.63 -20.97
N PRO A 527 -8.14 8.49 -20.44
CA PRO A 527 -7.78 8.00 -19.13
C PRO A 527 -6.34 7.47 -19.12
N MET A 528 -5.66 7.62 -17.99
CA MET A 528 -4.27 7.22 -17.76
C MET A 528 -4.16 6.34 -16.52
N ALA A 529 -3.07 5.58 -16.37
CA ALA A 529 -2.83 4.76 -15.17
C ALA A 529 -2.70 5.61 -13.87
N SER A 530 -2.49 6.92 -13.99
CA SER A 530 -2.61 7.90 -12.90
C SER A 530 -4.02 8.10 -12.36
N ASP A 531 -5.05 7.74 -13.14
CA ASP A 531 -6.45 8.09 -12.85
C ASP A 531 -7.18 6.96 -12.11
N LEU A 532 -6.58 5.77 -12.09
CA LEU A 532 -6.81 4.69 -11.13
C LEU A 532 -6.42 5.06 -9.69
N ARG A 533 -5.64 6.14 -9.52
CA ARG A 533 -4.99 6.43 -8.24
C ARG A 533 -5.82 7.40 -7.44
N GLU A 534 -6.45 6.86 -6.40
CA GLU A 534 -6.77 7.64 -5.20
C GLU A 534 -5.49 8.06 -4.45
N SER A 535 -4.37 7.36 -4.67
CA SER A 535 -3.04 7.70 -4.16
C SER A 535 -2.53 9.06 -4.67
N GLY A 536 -1.90 9.83 -3.80
CA GLY A 536 -1.32 11.14 -4.13
C GLY A 536 0.08 11.10 -4.71
N CYS A 537 0.57 12.28 -5.10
CA CYS A 537 1.80 12.46 -5.86
C CYS A 537 2.76 13.44 -5.15
N LEU A 538 4.04 13.44 -5.56
CA LEU A 538 5.15 14.16 -4.96
C LEU A 538 5.78 15.16 -5.96
N THR A 539 6.51 16.17 -5.49
CA THR A 539 7.22 17.09 -6.40
C THR A 539 8.61 16.59 -6.81
N ALA A 540 9.12 17.08 -7.94
CA ALA A 540 10.44 16.74 -8.50
C ALA A 540 11.61 16.86 -7.49
N ASP A 541 11.55 17.79 -6.54
CA ASP A 541 12.57 18.02 -5.51
C ASP A 541 12.46 17.10 -4.27
N THR A 542 11.53 16.15 -4.29
CA THR A 542 11.45 15.07 -3.30
C THR A 542 12.60 14.09 -3.50
N ARG A 543 13.40 13.86 -2.46
CA ARG A 543 14.67 13.10 -2.49
C ARG A 543 14.52 11.75 -1.82
N LEU A 544 14.51 10.68 -2.62
CA LEU A 544 14.45 9.30 -2.15
C LEU A 544 15.79 8.85 -1.60
N MET A 545 15.77 8.05 -0.53
CA MET A 545 16.97 7.58 0.12
C MET A 545 17.42 6.23 -0.47
N ARG A 546 18.61 6.21 -1.08
CA ARG A 546 19.17 5.01 -1.69
C ARG A 546 19.68 4.02 -0.64
N ALA A 547 19.44 2.73 -0.87
CA ALA A 547 19.97 1.63 -0.05
C ALA A 547 21.39 1.22 -0.46
N ASP A 548 21.74 1.36 -1.75
CA ASP A 548 23.06 0.97 -2.25
C ASP A 548 24.21 1.75 -1.61
N ASN A 549 24.17 3.09 -1.62
CA ASN A 549 25.25 3.97 -1.16
C ASN A 549 24.83 4.98 -0.07
N GLY A 550 23.57 4.95 0.37
CA GLY A 550 23.04 5.82 1.43
C GLY A 550 22.82 7.29 1.02
N ALA A 551 23.13 7.65 -0.23
CA ALA A 551 22.89 8.97 -0.77
C ALA A 551 21.40 9.22 -1.02
N GLU A 552 21.09 10.42 -1.50
CA GLU A 552 19.73 10.82 -1.90
C GLU A 552 19.73 11.08 -3.41
N ILE A 553 18.63 10.75 -4.07
CA ILE A 553 18.36 11.09 -5.48
C ILE A 553 16.94 11.64 -5.59
N SER A 554 16.75 12.72 -6.34
CA SER A 554 15.44 13.35 -6.50
C SER A 554 14.60 12.75 -7.62
N LEU A 555 13.27 12.82 -7.52
CA LEU A 555 12.35 12.38 -8.59
C LEU A 555 12.67 13.04 -9.94
N GLY A 556 13.08 14.32 -9.93
CA GLY A 556 13.53 15.01 -11.13
C GLY A 556 14.85 14.48 -11.71
N GLU A 557 15.81 14.10 -10.85
CA GLU A 557 17.07 13.48 -11.30
C GLU A 557 16.84 12.07 -11.86
N LEU A 558 15.93 11.29 -11.27
CA LEU A 558 15.53 9.96 -11.79
C LEU A 558 14.95 10.08 -13.20
N LEU A 559 13.96 10.97 -13.37
CA LEU A 559 13.29 11.16 -14.66
C LEU A 559 14.24 11.72 -15.72
N ALA A 560 15.13 12.65 -15.35
CA ALA A 560 16.12 13.22 -16.26
C ALA A 560 17.26 12.26 -16.66
N THR A 561 17.33 11.08 -16.05
CA THR A 561 18.35 10.05 -16.35
C THR A 561 17.78 8.71 -16.83
N ASP A 562 16.44 8.56 -16.86
CA ASP A 562 15.73 7.27 -17.02
C ASP A 562 16.36 6.14 -16.18
N ALA A 563 16.73 6.47 -14.94
CA ALA A 563 17.46 5.56 -14.08
C ALA A 563 16.50 4.59 -13.38
N ARG A 564 16.67 3.30 -13.69
CA ARG A 564 15.81 2.18 -13.27
C ARG A 564 16.51 1.25 -12.29
N ASP A 565 15.70 0.42 -11.64
CA ASP A 565 16.09 -0.66 -10.73
C ASP A 565 17.06 -0.25 -9.59
N ILE A 566 16.83 0.93 -9.02
CA ILE A 566 17.67 1.50 -7.97
C ILE A 566 17.28 0.95 -6.60
N PRO A 567 18.21 0.42 -5.80
CA PRO A 567 17.95 0.07 -4.41
C PRO A 567 17.62 1.32 -3.58
N VAL A 568 16.43 1.35 -2.97
CA VAL A 568 15.94 2.39 -2.05
C VAL A 568 15.56 1.78 -0.70
N TRP A 569 15.51 2.62 0.34
CA TRP A 569 15.02 2.20 1.66
C TRP A 569 13.49 2.23 1.73
N SER A 570 12.94 1.14 2.24
CA SER A 570 11.51 0.95 2.53
C SER A 570 11.34 0.37 3.93
N LEU A 571 10.12 0.39 4.46
CA LEU A 571 9.74 -0.25 5.72
C LEU A 571 9.08 -1.61 5.45
N ASP A 572 9.45 -2.61 6.23
CA ASP A 572 8.70 -3.85 6.34
C ASP A 572 7.48 -3.72 7.28
N ASP A 573 6.73 -4.81 7.44
CA ASP A 573 5.54 -4.87 8.30
C ASP A 573 5.87 -4.70 9.81
N ARG A 574 7.17 -4.73 10.19
CA ARG A 574 7.67 -4.45 11.56
C ARG A 574 8.19 -3.01 11.71
N LEU A 575 8.01 -2.16 10.69
CA LEU A 575 8.55 -0.81 10.59
C LEU A 575 10.08 -0.75 10.75
N LYS A 576 10.77 -1.75 10.19
CA LYS A 576 12.23 -1.84 10.04
C LYS A 576 12.67 -1.50 8.63
N LEU A 577 13.84 -0.87 8.50
CA LEU A 577 14.37 -0.46 7.20
C LEU A 577 14.95 -1.66 6.42
N VAL A 578 14.34 -1.94 5.28
CA VAL A 578 14.72 -2.99 4.33
C VAL A 578 15.04 -2.41 2.95
N PRO A 579 16.02 -2.97 2.22
CA PRO A 579 16.29 -2.57 0.84
C PRO A 579 15.19 -3.12 -0.09
N ARG A 580 14.72 -2.27 -1.01
CA ARG A 580 13.77 -2.63 -2.08
C ARG A 580 14.11 -1.92 -3.38
N THR A 581 13.68 -2.47 -4.50
CA THR A 581 14.01 -1.94 -5.83
C THR A 581 12.97 -0.92 -6.28
N LEU A 582 13.40 0.33 -6.53
CA LEU A 582 12.63 1.31 -7.29
C LEU A 582 12.83 1.01 -8.78
N THR A 583 11.77 0.67 -9.52
CA THR A 583 11.90 0.32 -10.93
C THR A 583 11.91 1.55 -11.84
N HIS A 584 11.06 2.54 -11.55
CA HIS A 584 11.00 3.80 -12.30
C HIS A 584 10.27 4.90 -11.50
N ALA A 585 10.54 6.15 -11.90
CA ALA A 585 9.81 7.36 -11.48
C ALA A 585 9.34 8.13 -12.72
N PHE A 586 8.15 8.73 -12.66
CA PHE A 586 7.46 9.24 -13.86
C PHE A 586 6.50 10.39 -13.53
N PRO A 587 6.18 11.28 -14.50
CA PRO A 587 5.27 12.40 -14.28
C PRO A 587 3.82 11.95 -14.09
N SER A 588 3.08 12.67 -13.26
CA SER A 588 1.67 12.42 -12.92
C SER A 588 0.80 13.68 -13.08
N GLY A 589 1.20 14.55 -14.02
CA GLY A 589 0.50 15.78 -14.38
C GLY A 589 0.83 16.99 -13.49
N VAL A 590 -0.04 17.99 -13.53
CA VAL A 590 -0.03 19.16 -12.63
C VAL A 590 -1.18 18.99 -11.63
N LYS A 591 -0.91 19.22 -10.34
CA LYS A 591 -1.90 19.10 -9.25
C LYS A 591 -1.62 20.15 -8.16
N GLU A 592 -2.60 20.47 -7.32
CA GLU A 592 -2.35 21.31 -6.14
C GLU A 592 -1.43 20.57 -5.15
N VAL A 593 -0.37 21.26 -4.73
CA VAL A 593 0.67 20.70 -3.86
C VAL A 593 0.76 21.48 -2.55
N PHE A 594 0.84 20.74 -1.45
CA PHE A 594 0.95 21.24 -0.10
C PHE A 594 2.35 20.97 0.47
N ARG A 595 2.95 21.97 1.12
CA ARG A 595 4.16 21.79 1.92
C ARG A 595 3.78 21.35 3.34
N LEU A 596 4.16 20.13 3.69
CA LEU A 596 4.11 19.63 5.06
C LEU A 596 5.46 19.85 5.75
N LYS A 597 5.44 20.32 7.00
CA LYS A 597 6.64 20.56 7.82
C LYS A 597 6.50 19.96 9.21
N LEU A 598 7.57 19.28 9.66
CA LEU A 598 7.65 18.57 10.93
C LEU A 598 8.51 19.30 11.98
N ALA A 599 8.41 18.89 13.26
CA ALA A 599 9.09 19.50 14.39
C ALA A 599 10.61 19.20 14.45
N SER A 600 11.11 18.18 13.75
CA SER A 600 12.53 18.05 13.40
C SER A 600 13.03 19.14 12.44
N GLY A 601 12.14 19.82 11.74
CA GLY A 601 12.47 20.71 10.62
C GLY A 601 12.51 20.02 9.25
N ARG A 602 12.32 18.69 9.20
CA ARG A 602 12.01 17.95 7.96
C ARG A 602 10.80 18.57 7.26
N GLU A 603 10.83 18.60 5.94
CA GLU A 603 9.73 19.11 5.11
C GLU A 603 9.68 18.38 3.77
N ILE A 604 8.48 18.31 3.22
CA ILE A 604 8.16 17.63 1.95
C ILE A 604 7.00 18.37 1.28
N LYS A 605 6.84 18.16 -0.03
CA LYS A 605 5.71 18.66 -0.79
C LYS A 605 4.96 17.48 -1.42
N ALA A 606 3.66 17.40 -1.22
CA ALA A 606 2.82 16.34 -1.78
C ALA A 606 1.40 16.87 -2.07
N THR A 607 0.62 16.15 -2.86
CA THR A 607 -0.80 16.46 -3.07
C THR A 607 -1.64 16.12 -1.84
N ALA A 608 -2.84 16.70 -1.71
CA ALA A 608 -3.72 16.48 -0.55
C ALA A 608 -4.07 15.00 -0.31
N ASN A 609 -4.17 14.19 -1.36
CA ASN A 609 -4.47 12.77 -1.28
C ASN A 609 -3.24 11.87 -1.07
N HIS A 610 -2.04 12.41 -0.84
CA HIS A 610 -0.85 11.58 -0.61
C HIS A 610 -0.85 10.98 0.80
N PRO A 611 -0.80 9.64 0.99
CA PRO A 611 -0.80 9.03 2.31
C PRO A 611 0.55 9.16 3.03
N PHE A 612 0.49 9.42 4.34
CA PHE A 612 1.64 9.45 5.25
C PHE A 612 1.40 8.50 6.42
N LEU A 613 2.46 7.85 6.90
CA LEU A 613 2.39 6.91 8.02
C LEU A 613 2.04 7.66 9.31
N THR A 614 0.88 7.40 9.90
CA THR A 614 0.51 7.84 11.25
C THR A 614 0.60 6.66 12.23
N TYR A 615 0.24 6.85 13.50
CA TYR A 615 0.20 5.73 14.46
C TYR A 615 -0.87 4.71 14.11
N ASP A 616 -2.04 5.22 13.74
CA ASP A 616 -3.29 4.48 13.62
C ASP A 616 -3.45 3.85 12.21
N GLY A 617 -2.66 4.34 11.24
CA GLY A 617 -2.62 3.85 9.85
C GLY A 617 -1.97 4.85 8.90
N TRP A 618 -2.01 4.61 7.59
CA TRP A 618 -1.65 5.62 6.58
C TRP A 618 -2.83 6.58 6.36
N LYS A 619 -2.58 7.90 6.42
CA LYS A 619 -3.64 8.94 6.24
C LYS A 619 -3.24 9.98 5.21
N PRO A 620 -4.15 10.42 4.32
CA PRO A 620 -3.86 11.41 3.30
C PRO A 620 -3.58 12.79 3.90
N LEU A 621 -2.71 13.57 3.24
CA LEU A 621 -2.26 14.88 3.71
C LEU A 621 -3.40 15.86 4.04
N GLY A 622 -4.52 15.81 3.32
CA GLY A 622 -5.70 16.66 3.54
C GLY A 622 -6.37 16.47 4.91
N GLU A 623 -6.26 15.27 5.51
CA GLU A 623 -6.77 14.98 6.86
C GLU A 623 -5.78 15.42 7.97
N LEU A 624 -4.53 15.75 7.61
CA LEU A 624 -3.46 15.96 8.57
C LEU A 624 -3.39 17.40 9.10
N SER A 625 -3.82 17.57 10.34
CA SER A 625 -3.73 18.84 11.07
C SER A 625 -2.40 19.03 11.84
N PRO A 626 -1.92 20.28 12.00
CA PRO A 626 -0.78 20.58 12.87
C PRO A 626 -1.03 20.10 14.32
N GLY A 627 -0.09 19.32 14.86
CA GLY A 627 -0.22 18.62 16.14
C GLY A 627 -0.27 17.09 16.01
N ALA A 628 -0.76 16.56 14.88
CA ALA A 628 -0.67 15.13 14.58
C ALA A 628 0.80 14.68 14.40
N ARG A 629 1.06 13.36 14.45
CA ARG A 629 2.41 12.79 14.36
C ARG A 629 2.56 11.84 13.17
N LEU A 630 3.69 11.94 12.47
CA LEU A 630 4.03 11.12 11.32
C LEU A 630 5.27 10.27 11.54
N GLY A 631 5.32 9.14 10.84
CA GLY A 631 6.46 8.25 10.74
C GLY A 631 7.58 8.85 9.91
N SER A 632 8.71 9.10 10.55
CA SER A 632 9.94 9.61 9.93
C SER A 632 11.14 8.83 10.43
N LEU A 633 12.33 8.95 9.83
CA LEU A 633 13.46 8.10 10.23
C LEU A 633 13.97 8.39 11.64
N ARG A 634 14.17 7.32 12.42
CA ARG A 634 14.87 7.31 13.71
C ARG A 634 16.29 6.76 13.62
N HIS A 635 16.50 5.75 12.79
CA HIS A 635 17.81 5.22 12.44
C HIS A 635 18.05 5.32 10.93
N VAL A 636 19.31 5.26 10.53
CA VAL A 636 19.74 4.97 9.16
C VAL A 636 20.78 3.85 9.27
N PRO A 637 20.53 2.64 8.70
CA PRO A 637 21.50 1.54 8.72
C PRO A 637 22.75 1.85 7.87
N ALA A 638 23.71 0.94 7.84
CA ALA A 638 24.75 1.00 6.83
C ALA A 638 24.14 0.79 5.43
N PRO A 639 24.63 1.49 4.40
CA PRO A 639 24.29 1.17 3.02
C PRO A 639 24.84 -0.19 2.62
N LEU A 640 24.30 -0.79 1.55
CA LEU A 640 24.73 -2.10 1.05
C LEU A 640 26.19 -2.09 0.58
N GLU A 641 26.62 -0.99 -0.05
CA GLU A 641 27.99 -0.75 -0.49
C GLU A 641 28.67 0.27 0.44
N VAL A 642 29.54 -0.22 1.32
CA VAL A 642 30.35 0.62 2.21
C VAL A 642 31.70 0.90 1.56
N THR A 643 31.92 2.14 1.11
CA THR A 643 33.16 2.57 0.44
C THR A 643 33.97 3.48 1.37
N PRO A 644 35.10 3.03 1.94
CA PRO A 644 35.99 3.89 2.72
C PRO A 644 36.72 4.90 1.83
N TRP A 645 37.00 6.09 2.38
CA TRP A 645 37.79 7.14 1.74
C TRP A 645 39.12 7.34 2.48
N ASP A 646 40.02 8.12 1.88
CA ASP A 646 41.26 8.58 2.51
C ASP A 646 40.96 9.60 3.63
N GLU A 647 41.65 9.49 4.78
CA GLU A 647 41.34 10.32 5.94
C GLU A 647 41.79 11.79 5.77
N ASP A 648 42.88 12.05 5.04
CA ASP A 648 43.30 13.42 4.71
C ASP A 648 42.29 14.07 3.73
N GLU A 649 41.73 13.31 2.78
CA GLU A 649 40.59 13.78 1.95
C GLU A 649 39.38 14.16 2.79
N LEU A 650 38.94 13.29 3.72
CA LEU A 650 37.78 13.56 4.58
C LEU A 650 38.02 14.76 5.51
N THR A 651 39.20 14.83 6.13
CA THR A 651 39.61 15.96 6.98
C THR A 651 39.65 17.27 6.18
N LEU A 652 40.19 17.26 4.96
CA LEU A 652 40.24 18.46 4.11
C LEU A 652 38.84 18.86 3.64
N LEU A 653 38.01 17.91 3.21
CA LEU A 653 36.64 18.16 2.75
C LEU A 653 35.79 18.82 3.84
N ALA A 654 35.84 18.27 5.06
CA ALA A 654 35.06 18.75 6.20
C ALA A 654 35.39 20.21 6.56
N HIS A 655 36.67 20.55 6.70
CA HIS A 655 37.10 21.93 6.98
C HIS A 655 36.80 22.88 5.81
N LEU A 656 36.92 22.42 4.55
CA LEU A 656 36.61 23.23 3.39
C LEU A 656 35.09 23.47 3.23
N LEU A 657 34.23 22.54 3.66
CA LEU A 657 32.78 22.71 3.64
C LEU A 657 32.30 23.77 4.65
N GLY A 658 32.96 23.90 5.80
CA GLY A 658 32.80 25.03 6.72
C GLY A 658 33.51 26.31 6.24
N ASP A 659 34.57 26.71 6.95
CA ASP A 659 35.30 27.98 6.73
C ASP A 659 36.08 28.07 5.40
N GLY A 660 36.06 27.04 4.56
CA GLY A 660 36.73 27.06 3.26
C GLY A 660 36.09 27.99 2.22
N SER A 661 36.93 28.64 1.42
CA SER A 661 36.56 29.39 0.23
C SER A 661 37.29 28.86 -1.00
N PHE A 662 36.51 28.36 -1.97
CA PHE A 662 36.98 27.77 -3.22
C PHE A 662 36.20 28.34 -4.43
N VAL A 663 35.86 29.63 -4.36
CA VAL A 663 35.01 30.31 -5.35
C VAL A 663 35.75 30.60 -6.66
N LYS A 664 35.02 30.64 -7.79
CA LYS A 664 35.61 30.82 -9.12
C LYS A 664 36.42 32.12 -9.19
N ARG A 665 37.62 32.05 -9.81
CA ARG A 665 38.61 33.14 -9.96
C ARG A 665 39.25 33.67 -8.65
N GLN A 666 39.19 32.93 -7.54
CA GLN A 666 39.94 33.23 -6.31
C GLN A 666 40.86 32.06 -5.91
N PRO A 667 41.95 32.29 -5.14
CA PRO A 667 42.73 31.21 -4.55
C PRO A 667 41.89 30.38 -3.58
N ILE A 668 42.12 29.07 -3.52
CA ILE A 668 41.54 28.24 -2.45
C ILE A 668 42.13 28.71 -1.11
N ARG A 669 41.25 29.00 -0.16
CA ARG A 669 41.59 29.46 1.20
C ARG A 669 40.83 28.64 2.25
N TYR A 670 41.46 28.46 3.40
CA TYR A 670 40.83 28.06 4.66
C TYR A 670 41.21 29.07 5.73
N ALA A 671 40.33 29.38 6.68
CA ALA A 671 40.59 30.34 7.74
C ALA A 671 40.21 29.75 9.11
N SER A 672 41.06 29.94 10.12
CA SER A 672 40.73 29.55 11.49
C SER A 672 41.50 30.36 12.53
N ILE A 673 40.98 30.36 13.76
CA ILE A 673 41.67 30.85 14.96
C ILE A 673 42.32 29.71 15.76
N ASP A 674 42.16 28.47 15.29
CA ASP A 674 42.57 27.25 15.96
C ASP A 674 43.75 26.61 15.21
N GLU A 675 44.92 26.59 15.85
CA GLU A 675 46.16 26.05 15.26
C GLU A 675 46.07 24.54 14.97
N ALA A 676 45.23 23.79 15.68
CA ALA A 676 45.02 22.36 15.36
C ALA A 676 44.24 22.19 14.04
N ASN A 677 43.20 23.00 13.81
CA ASN A 677 42.47 23.00 12.54
C ASN A 677 43.37 23.46 11.37
N LEU A 678 44.23 24.46 11.60
CA LEU A 678 45.20 24.92 10.61
C LEU A 678 46.24 23.82 10.29
N ALA A 679 46.77 23.14 11.30
CA ALA A 679 47.66 22.00 11.11
C ALA A 679 46.99 20.87 10.33
N ALA A 680 45.78 20.45 10.73
CA ALA A 680 45.03 19.38 10.06
C ALA A 680 44.79 19.68 8.57
N VAL A 681 44.39 20.91 8.21
CA VAL A 681 44.20 21.31 6.81
C VAL A 681 45.54 21.40 6.05
N GLY A 682 46.59 21.89 6.68
CA GLY A 682 47.92 22.01 6.07
C GLY A 682 48.59 20.66 5.82
N GLU A 683 48.53 19.75 6.79
CA GLU A 683 49.07 18.39 6.67
C GLU A 683 48.29 17.57 5.64
N ALA A 684 46.95 17.60 5.67
CA ALA A 684 46.12 16.88 4.70
C ALA A 684 46.37 17.35 3.26
N ALA A 685 46.43 18.68 3.04
CA ALA A 685 46.78 19.24 1.73
C ALA A 685 48.19 18.80 1.27
N GLN A 686 49.15 18.68 2.19
CA GLN A 686 50.53 18.30 1.88
C GLN A 686 50.69 16.79 1.62
N ARG A 687 50.08 15.92 2.42
CA ARG A 687 50.14 14.46 2.27
C ARG A 687 49.38 14.00 1.03
N ARG A 688 48.10 14.38 0.92
CA ARG A 688 47.18 13.84 -0.09
C ARG A 688 47.33 14.48 -1.47
N PHE A 689 47.57 15.80 -1.51
CA PHE A 689 47.59 16.60 -2.74
C PHE A 689 48.96 17.19 -3.09
N GLY A 690 49.98 16.97 -2.26
CA GLY A 690 51.33 17.53 -2.45
C GLY A 690 51.41 19.06 -2.26
N ILE A 691 50.38 19.69 -1.67
CA ILE A 691 50.25 21.15 -1.57
C ILE A 691 50.78 21.65 -0.23
N THR A 692 51.89 22.37 -0.28
CA THR A 692 52.38 23.14 0.87
C THR A 692 51.46 24.36 1.08
N ALA A 693 50.75 24.38 2.21
CA ALA A 693 49.90 25.51 2.58
C ALA A 693 50.73 26.77 2.88
N ILE A 694 50.30 27.92 2.37
CA ILE A 694 50.92 29.22 2.66
C ILE A 694 50.07 29.96 3.69
N ARG A 695 50.65 30.23 4.87
CA ARG A 695 50.03 31.00 5.95
C ARG A 695 50.09 32.49 5.65
N ASP A 696 48.92 33.10 5.43
CA ASP A 696 48.73 34.56 5.40
C ASP A 696 48.32 35.04 6.80
N GLU A 697 49.15 35.87 7.43
CA GLU A 697 48.81 36.54 8.70
C GLU A 697 48.41 38.00 8.46
N TYR A 698 47.11 38.28 8.63
CA TYR A 698 46.56 39.63 8.52
C TYR A 698 46.19 40.16 9.91
N ALA A 699 47.04 41.04 10.48
CA ALA A 699 46.86 41.57 11.84
C ALA A 699 45.47 42.21 12.10
N ALA A 700 44.84 42.78 11.07
CA ALA A 700 43.48 43.35 11.17
C ALA A 700 42.35 42.30 11.17
N ALA A 701 42.59 41.09 10.68
CA ALA A 701 41.55 40.08 10.44
C ALA A 701 41.20 39.23 11.68
N ARG A 702 42.08 39.18 12.68
CA ARG A 702 41.95 38.35 13.90
C ARG A 702 41.79 36.84 13.64
N VAL A 703 42.18 36.37 12.45
CA VAL A 703 42.08 34.98 12.01
C VAL A 703 43.25 34.66 11.08
N SER A 704 43.85 33.48 11.25
CA SER A 704 44.93 33.00 10.37
C SER A 704 44.32 32.37 9.12
N THR A 705 44.88 32.67 7.94
CA THR A 705 44.36 32.14 6.66
C THR A 705 45.41 31.29 5.98
N LEU A 706 45.08 30.06 5.61
CA LEU A 706 45.88 29.23 4.71
C LEU A 706 45.43 29.49 3.27
N ARG A 707 46.36 29.81 2.37
CA ARG A 707 46.21 29.62 0.91
C ARG A 707 46.70 28.24 0.53
N LEU A 708 45.94 27.55 -0.32
CA LEU A 708 46.30 26.23 -0.87
C LEU A 708 46.65 26.39 -2.36
N PRO A 709 47.89 26.78 -2.70
CA PRO A 709 48.33 26.95 -4.10
C PRO A 709 48.39 25.60 -4.82
N ALA A 710 48.52 25.62 -6.16
CA ALA A 710 48.93 24.40 -6.87
C ALA A 710 50.44 24.16 -6.63
N PRO A 711 50.92 22.89 -6.58
CA PRO A 711 52.34 22.60 -6.39
C PRO A 711 53.18 22.83 -7.65
N TYR A 712 52.56 23.34 -8.72
CA TYR A 712 53.16 23.67 -10.00
C TYR A 712 52.52 24.93 -10.60
N ARG A 713 53.23 25.59 -11.52
CA ARG A 713 52.71 26.72 -12.28
C ARG A 713 51.50 26.30 -13.12
N LEU A 714 50.37 26.97 -12.92
CA LEU A 714 49.14 26.76 -13.69
C LEU A 714 49.34 27.15 -15.16
N ALA A 715 48.73 26.39 -16.07
CA ALA A 715 48.83 26.54 -17.52
C ALA A 715 47.55 25.97 -18.18
N ARG A 716 47.39 26.12 -19.50
CA ARG A 716 46.26 25.50 -20.23
C ARG A 716 46.31 23.97 -20.02
N GLY A 717 45.23 23.41 -19.48
CA GLY A 717 45.14 21.98 -19.12
C GLY A 717 45.71 21.59 -17.74
N LYS A 718 46.37 22.50 -17.00
CA LYS A 718 46.86 22.24 -15.63
C LYS A 718 46.06 23.03 -14.60
N ARG A 719 45.28 22.31 -13.78
CA ARG A 719 44.45 22.84 -12.69
C ARG A 719 45.11 22.62 -11.32
N ASN A 720 44.66 23.30 -10.27
CA ASN A 720 45.06 22.97 -8.89
C ASN A 720 44.46 21.59 -8.51
N PRO A 721 45.23 20.67 -7.89
CA PRO A 721 44.74 19.34 -7.49
C PRO A 721 43.44 19.34 -6.67
N ILE A 722 43.38 20.13 -5.60
CA ILE A 722 42.17 20.27 -4.75
C ILE A 722 41.03 20.88 -5.57
N ALA A 723 41.32 21.83 -6.47
CA ALA A 723 40.30 22.42 -7.33
C ALA A 723 39.71 21.42 -8.35
N ALA A 724 40.48 20.42 -8.79
CA ALA A 724 40.03 19.37 -9.71
C ALA A 724 39.24 18.28 -8.97
N TRP A 725 39.68 17.88 -7.78
CA TRP A 725 38.93 16.99 -6.89
C TRP A 725 37.58 17.61 -6.49
N LEU A 726 37.55 18.90 -6.11
CA LEU A 726 36.31 19.63 -5.85
C LEU A 726 35.42 19.83 -7.09
N ASP A 727 35.93 19.76 -8.33
CA ASP A 727 35.06 19.69 -9.52
C ASP A 727 34.32 18.36 -9.57
N GLY A 728 35.04 17.25 -9.36
CA GLY A 728 34.47 15.89 -9.36
C GLY A 728 33.44 15.66 -8.26
N LEU A 729 33.52 16.41 -7.15
CA LEU A 729 32.53 16.44 -6.08
C LEU A 729 31.38 17.45 -6.32
N GLY A 730 31.39 18.20 -7.44
CA GLY A 730 30.40 19.24 -7.75
C GLY A 730 30.48 20.50 -6.88
N LEU A 731 31.52 20.64 -6.05
CA LEU A 731 31.66 21.69 -5.05
C LEU A 731 32.43 22.92 -5.53
N PHE A 732 33.33 22.79 -6.51
CA PHE A 732 34.23 23.89 -6.87
C PHE A 732 33.47 25.10 -7.44
N GLY A 733 33.71 26.26 -6.82
CA GLY A 733 33.10 27.53 -7.21
C GLY A 733 31.89 27.96 -6.39
N LEU A 734 31.27 27.06 -5.61
CA LEU A 734 30.07 27.33 -4.81
C LEU A 734 30.34 28.31 -3.65
N ARG A 735 29.34 29.10 -3.27
CA ARG A 735 29.32 29.92 -2.03
C ARG A 735 28.75 29.09 -0.88
N SER A 736 28.91 29.58 0.36
CA SER A 736 28.45 28.91 1.59
C SER A 736 27.00 28.40 1.56
N HIS A 737 26.07 29.16 0.95
CA HIS A 737 24.65 28.74 0.84
C HIS A 737 24.36 27.65 -0.20
N GLU A 738 25.30 27.36 -1.12
CA GLU A 738 25.15 26.35 -2.16
C GLU A 738 25.87 25.05 -1.81
N LYS A 739 26.77 25.05 -0.82
CA LYS A 739 27.52 23.86 -0.38
C LYS A 739 26.57 22.75 0.08
N PHE A 740 26.96 21.50 -0.13
CA PHE A 740 26.24 20.29 0.26
C PHE A 740 27.24 19.18 0.61
N ILE A 741 26.78 18.03 1.12
CA ILE A 741 27.67 16.89 1.37
C ILE A 741 27.69 15.98 0.12
N PRO A 742 28.86 15.67 -0.47
CA PRO A 742 28.96 14.78 -1.64
C PRO A 742 28.43 13.37 -1.37
N ALA A 743 27.86 12.73 -2.40
CA ALA A 743 27.18 11.42 -2.29
C ALA A 743 28.06 10.33 -1.65
N GLY A 744 29.34 10.23 -1.99
CA GLY A 744 30.24 9.22 -1.43
C GLY A 744 30.50 9.33 0.08
N VAL A 745 30.22 10.48 0.71
CA VAL A 745 30.32 10.62 2.18
C VAL A 745 29.23 9.81 2.91
N PHE A 746 28.10 9.52 2.25
CA PHE A 746 27.06 8.65 2.80
C PHE A 746 27.42 7.16 2.72
N ALA A 747 28.26 6.77 1.76
CA ALA A 747 28.78 5.42 1.59
C ALA A 747 29.88 5.04 2.61
N LEU A 748 30.36 5.99 3.42
CA LEU A 748 31.47 5.75 4.35
C LEU A 748 31.15 4.74 5.46
N PRO A 749 32.17 4.03 6.00
CA PRO A 749 32.07 3.32 7.28
C PRO A 749 31.63 4.25 8.42
N LYS A 750 30.96 3.71 9.44
CA LYS A 750 30.44 4.49 10.59
C LYS A 750 31.53 5.34 11.27
N GLU A 751 32.75 4.81 11.37
CA GLU A 751 33.89 5.49 12.00
C GLU A 751 34.36 6.70 11.16
N GLN A 752 34.36 6.58 9.83
CA GLN A 752 34.71 7.67 8.92
C GLN A 752 33.60 8.73 8.83
N VAL A 753 32.32 8.34 8.99
CA VAL A 753 31.22 9.31 9.21
C VAL A 753 31.46 10.12 10.48
N ALA A 754 31.81 9.47 11.60
CA ALA A 754 32.16 10.18 12.85
C ALA A 754 33.36 11.13 12.68
N HIS A 755 34.41 10.69 11.98
CA HIS A 755 35.60 11.49 11.70
C HIS A 755 35.29 12.73 10.86
N PHE A 756 34.52 12.56 9.78
CA PHE A 756 34.05 13.66 8.93
C PHE A 756 33.21 14.67 9.73
N ILE A 757 32.24 14.20 10.53
CA ILE A 757 31.41 15.10 11.37
C ILE A 757 32.27 15.82 12.42
N ARG A 758 33.20 15.13 13.08
CA ARG A 758 34.12 15.69 14.10
C ARG A 758 34.93 16.87 13.57
N HIS A 759 35.40 16.79 12.32
CA HIS A 759 36.12 17.88 11.67
C HIS A 759 35.19 18.97 11.13
N LEU A 760 34.01 18.61 10.59
CA LEU A 760 33.04 19.60 10.11
C LEU A 760 32.56 20.48 11.28
N TRP A 761 32.26 19.89 12.44
CA TRP A 761 31.81 20.60 13.64
C TRP A 761 32.89 21.52 14.28
N ALA A 762 34.15 21.40 13.86
CA ALA A 762 35.22 22.31 14.28
C ALA A 762 35.09 23.71 13.63
N THR A 763 34.29 23.85 12.56
CA THR A 763 34.09 25.09 11.78
C THR A 763 32.89 25.92 12.28
N ASP A 764 31.68 25.80 11.72
CA ASP A 764 30.46 26.52 12.14
C ASP A 764 29.73 25.87 13.34
N GLY A 765 30.29 24.81 13.92
CA GLY A 765 29.73 24.14 15.10
C GLY A 765 29.79 24.94 16.41
N SER A 766 29.11 24.44 17.42
CA SER A 766 29.17 24.93 18.79
C SER A 766 28.89 23.82 19.79
N VAL A 767 29.71 23.75 20.84
CA VAL A 767 29.53 22.88 22.01
C VAL A 767 29.86 23.71 23.23
N ARG A 768 28.88 23.95 24.11
CA ARG A 768 29.09 24.66 25.38
C ARG A 768 28.08 24.28 26.44
N TRP A 769 28.49 24.37 27.71
CA TRP A 769 27.58 24.30 28.84
C TRP A 769 26.88 25.65 29.05
N ASP A 770 25.57 25.65 29.31
CA ASP A 770 24.83 26.83 29.73
C ASP A 770 24.52 26.71 31.23
N ALA A 771 25.43 27.25 32.05
CA ALA A 771 25.32 27.21 33.50
C ALA A 771 24.09 27.96 34.07
N LYS A 772 23.44 28.85 33.30
CA LYS A 772 22.22 29.54 33.74
C LYS A 772 20.97 28.70 33.50
N ALA A 773 20.96 27.90 32.43
CA ALA A 773 19.84 27.04 32.07
C ALA A 773 20.04 25.56 32.45
N GLY A 774 21.21 25.19 33.01
CA GLY A 774 21.50 23.83 33.47
C GLY A 774 21.56 22.79 32.35
N GLN A 775 21.94 23.19 31.13
CA GLN A 775 21.86 22.35 29.93
C GLN A 775 23.06 22.52 29.00
N ALA A 776 23.37 21.47 28.24
CA ALA A 776 24.31 21.57 27.13
C ALA A 776 23.64 22.23 25.92
N ARG A 777 24.36 23.12 25.23
CA ARG A 777 23.99 23.66 23.92
C ARG A 777 24.97 23.12 22.88
N ILE A 778 24.50 22.14 22.10
CA ILE A 778 25.24 21.54 20.98
C ILE A 778 24.48 21.86 19.69
N TYR A 779 25.10 22.57 18.77
CA TYR A 779 24.49 22.93 17.48
C TYR A 779 25.54 23.13 16.37
N TYR A 780 25.09 23.07 15.13
CA TYR A 780 25.81 23.47 13.92
C TYR A 780 24.99 24.54 13.18
N ALA A 781 25.63 25.54 12.57
CA ALA A 781 24.96 26.61 11.84
C ALA A 781 25.40 26.65 10.37
N SER A 782 24.49 26.89 9.44
CA SER A 782 24.85 27.14 8.04
C SER A 782 23.87 28.06 7.34
N THR A 783 24.30 28.70 6.25
CA THR A 783 23.42 29.35 5.28
C THR A 783 22.97 28.43 4.15
N SER A 784 23.50 27.20 4.07
CA SER A 784 23.00 26.15 3.19
C SER A 784 21.97 25.28 3.91
N ARG A 785 20.76 25.19 3.34
CA ARG A 785 19.74 24.25 3.81
C ARG A 785 20.19 22.80 3.57
N ARG A 786 20.67 22.50 2.36
CA ARG A 786 21.06 21.15 1.93
C ARG A 786 22.17 20.55 2.80
N LEU A 787 23.24 21.31 3.06
CA LEU A 787 24.31 20.91 4.00
C LEU A 787 23.79 20.61 5.41
N THR A 788 22.73 21.31 5.84
CA THR A 788 22.12 21.13 7.16
C THR A 788 21.24 19.86 7.21
N ASP A 789 20.46 19.59 6.17
CA ASP A 789 19.69 18.34 6.04
C ASP A 789 20.63 17.11 5.90
N ASP A 790 21.67 17.25 5.07
CA ASP A 790 22.70 16.22 4.84
C ASP A 790 23.41 15.85 6.15
N LEU A 791 23.81 16.84 6.96
CA LEU A 791 24.40 16.62 8.27
C LEU A 791 23.42 15.98 9.27
N ALA A 792 22.15 16.37 9.24
CA ALA A 792 21.10 15.74 10.06
C ALA A 792 20.92 14.25 9.69
N ARG A 793 21.01 13.90 8.40
CA ARG A 793 20.97 12.52 7.91
C ARG A 793 22.19 11.70 8.34
N LEU A 794 23.40 12.24 8.27
CA LEU A 794 24.61 11.54 8.74
C LEU A 794 24.57 11.23 10.25
N LEU A 795 23.99 12.11 11.08
CA LEU A 795 23.83 11.87 12.52
C LEU A 795 22.93 10.67 12.86
N LEU A 796 22.01 10.26 11.97
CA LEU A 796 21.14 9.10 12.16
C LEU A 796 21.91 7.75 12.07
N ARG A 797 23.07 7.71 11.37
CA ARG A 797 24.02 6.57 11.40
C ARG A 797 24.59 6.33 12.80
N HIS A 798 24.54 7.34 13.68
CA HIS A 798 24.94 7.28 15.08
C HIS A 798 23.75 7.24 16.06
N ASN A 799 22.51 7.15 15.56
CA ASN A 799 21.30 7.29 16.38
C ASN A 799 21.30 8.59 17.21
N ILE A 800 21.77 9.70 16.62
CA ILE A 800 21.76 11.04 17.20
C ILE A 800 20.67 11.85 16.50
N PHE A 801 19.58 12.12 17.22
CA PHE A 801 18.53 12.99 16.73
C PHE A 801 18.96 14.46 16.74
N SER A 802 18.49 15.21 15.75
CA SER A 802 18.68 16.66 15.68
C SER A 802 17.45 17.39 15.16
N ARG A 803 17.39 18.71 15.39
CA ARG A 803 16.31 19.60 14.96
C ARG A 803 16.86 20.80 14.21
N ILE A 804 16.29 21.13 13.06
CA ILE A 804 16.69 22.27 12.22
C ILE A 804 15.78 23.47 12.51
N HIS A 805 16.35 24.54 13.06
CA HIS A 805 15.67 25.79 13.37
C HIS A 805 16.18 26.93 12.49
N ILE A 806 15.28 27.78 11.98
CA ILE A 806 15.64 28.93 11.12
C ILE A 806 15.87 30.17 11.98
N ALA A 807 17.13 30.54 12.17
CA ALA A 807 17.52 31.80 12.79
C ALA A 807 17.52 32.92 11.75
N ARG A 808 16.63 33.90 11.94
CA ARG A 808 16.50 35.10 11.07
C ARG A 808 17.17 36.31 11.70
N LYS A 809 17.81 37.15 10.88
CA LYS A 809 18.40 38.44 11.27
C LYS A 809 18.19 39.44 10.13
N ALA A 810 17.59 40.59 10.42
CA ALA A 810 17.30 41.61 9.40
C ALA A 810 18.58 42.04 8.66
N GLY A 811 18.52 42.09 7.33
CA GLY A 811 19.66 42.37 6.44
C GLY A 811 20.62 41.20 6.19
N TYR A 812 20.33 40.01 6.72
CA TYR A 812 21.12 38.78 6.52
C TYR A 812 20.22 37.69 5.92
N ARG A 813 20.84 36.68 5.30
CA ARG A 813 20.14 35.47 4.82
C ARG A 813 19.68 34.61 6.01
N ASP A 814 18.61 33.85 5.81
CA ASP A 814 18.17 32.84 6.78
C ASP A 814 19.31 31.86 7.11
N CYS A 815 19.49 31.57 8.40
CA CYS A 815 20.54 30.71 8.91
C CYS A 815 19.91 29.47 9.55
N TYR A 816 20.25 28.29 9.05
CA TYR A 816 19.76 27.00 9.51
C TYR A 816 20.64 26.52 10.66
N GLN A 817 20.05 26.34 11.84
CA GLN A 817 20.70 25.82 13.04
C GLN A 817 20.22 24.40 13.31
N LEU A 818 21.06 23.42 13.03
CA LEU A 818 20.87 22.04 13.46
C LEU A 818 21.27 21.94 14.94
N LYS A 819 20.34 21.55 15.81
CA LYS A 819 20.53 21.43 17.26
C LYS A 819 20.44 19.98 17.68
N ILE A 820 21.36 19.53 18.53
CA ILE A 820 21.31 18.22 19.17
C ILE A 820 20.72 18.42 20.57
N ASP A 821 19.43 18.10 20.71
CA ASP A 821 18.66 18.23 21.95
C ASP A 821 18.57 16.88 22.69
N GLY A 822 18.52 16.94 24.02
CA GLY A 822 18.31 15.76 24.87
C GLY A 822 19.61 15.05 25.29
N VAL A 823 19.68 14.69 26.58
CA VAL A 823 20.90 14.21 27.25
C VAL A 823 21.52 12.99 26.55
N GLU A 824 20.71 12.06 26.05
CA GLU A 824 21.18 10.85 25.35
C GLU A 824 21.83 11.15 24.00
N ASN A 825 21.19 11.98 23.15
CA ASN A 825 21.76 12.42 21.88
C ASN A 825 23.05 13.23 22.10
N GLN A 826 23.06 14.09 23.11
CA GLN A 826 24.20 14.93 23.48
C GLN A 826 25.36 14.09 24.04
N ARG A 827 25.09 13.05 24.83
CA ARG A 827 26.09 12.05 25.25
C ARG A 827 26.65 11.30 24.05
N ARG A 828 25.82 10.66 23.22
CA ARG A 828 26.27 9.96 21.99
C ARG A 828 27.14 10.86 21.10
N PHE A 829 26.77 12.13 20.92
CA PHE A 829 27.61 13.09 20.20
C PHE A 829 28.98 13.31 20.90
N CYS A 830 29.00 13.50 22.21
CA CYS A 830 30.24 13.65 22.99
C CYS A 830 31.10 12.38 23.09
N ASP A 831 30.49 11.19 23.00
CA ASP A 831 31.12 9.89 23.20
C ASP A 831 31.60 9.26 21.87
N GLU A 832 30.79 9.26 20.81
CA GLU A 832 31.14 8.64 19.52
C GLU A 832 31.84 9.61 18.54
N ILE A 833 31.42 10.88 18.50
CA ILE A 833 31.84 11.83 17.46
C ILE A 833 32.87 12.82 18.01
N GLY A 834 32.47 13.67 18.94
CA GLY A 834 33.27 14.78 19.47
C GLY A 834 33.48 15.90 18.45
N VAL A 835 34.50 16.75 18.68
CA VAL A 835 34.87 17.88 17.82
C VAL A 835 36.39 18.01 17.82
N HIS A 836 37.00 18.32 16.68
CA HIS A 836 38.44 18.56 16.58
C HIS A 836 38.87 19.91 17.21
N GLY A 837 40.18 20.07 17.43
CA GLY A 837 40.79 21.30 17.94
C GLY A 837 40.39 21.67 19.37
N LEU A 838 40.51 22.97 19.69
CA LEU A 838 40.21 23.58 20.99
C LEU A 838 38.76 23.33 21.45
N ARG A 839 37.84 23.09 20.50
CA ARG A 839 36.45 22.75 20.82
C ARG A 839 36.28 21.36 21.42
N GLY A 840 37.21 20.43 21.14
CA GLY A 840 37.27 19.12 21.79
C GLY A 840 37.41 19.22 23.31
N GLU A 841 38.01 20.30 23.83
CA GLU A 841 38.07 20.55 25.28
C GLU A 841 36.68 20.83 25.86
N LYS A 842 35.85 21.59 25.13
CA LYS A 842 34.47 21.88 25.53
C LYS A 842 33.55 20.68 25.36
N VAL A 843 33.86 19.73 24.47
CA VAL A 843 33.23 18.40 24.47
C VAL A 843 33.51 17.66 25.77
N ARG A 844 34.77 17.61 26.23
CA ARG A 844 35.14 16.95 27.50
C ARG A 844 34.46 17.58 28.72
N GLU A 845 34.41 18.92 28.78
CA GLU A 845 33.70 19.68 29.82
C GLU A 845 32.19 19.36 29.82
N VAL A 846 31.53 19.48 28.67
CA VAL A 846 30.09 19.22 28.52
C VAL A 846 29.74 17.76 28.82
N ARG A 847 30.58 16.80 28.40
CA ARG A 847 30.43 15.37 28.71
C ARG A 847 30.36 15.11 30.22
N GLY A 848 31.26 15.71 30.99
CA GLY A 848 31.28 15.57 32.45
C GLY A 848 29.99 16.07 33.11
N TYR A 849 29.49 17.24 32.71
CA TYR A 849 28.20 17.74 33.20
C TYR A 849 27.03 16.85 32.76
N LEU A 850 27.00 16.39 31.50
CA LEU A 850 25.94 15.51 30.99
C LEU A 850 25.90 14.15 31.69
N GLN A 851 27.03 13.61 32.17
CA GLN A 851 27.08 12.35 32.92
C GLN A 851 26.36 12.45 34.27
N ALA A 852 26.37 13.61 34.93
CA ALA A 852 25.69 13.83 36.22
C ALA A 852 24.15 13.98 36.11
N ILE A 853 23.60 14.14 34.91
CA ILE A 853 22.16 14.35 34.69
C ILE A 853 21.45 13.01 34.49
N SER A 854 20.40 12.73 35.27
CA SER A 854 19.48 11.63 34.93
C SER A 854 18.69 11.98 33.68
N ALA A 855 18.78 11.14 32.65
CA ALA A 855 18.12 11.41 31.37
C ALA A 855 16.60 11.29 31.50
N ALA A 856 15.88 12.22 30.88
CA ALA A 856 14.42 12.14 30.71
C ALA A 856 14.12 11.98 29.21
N PRO A 857 13.93 10.75 28.70
CA PRO A 857 13.75 10.48 27.26
C PRO A 857 12.38 10.92 26.74
N LYS A 858 12.14 12.23 26.72
CA LYS A 858 10.89 12.90 26.29
C LYS A 858 10.86 13.28 24.79
N LEU A 859 11.83 12.79 24.01
CA LEU A 859 11.96 13.08 22.57
C LEU A 859 11.48 11.89 21.74
N ASP A 860 12.17 10.75 21.84
CA ASP A 860 11.81 9.48 21.20
C ASP A 860 10.68 8.81 21.99
N THR A 861 9.44 9.16 21.62
CA THR A 861 8.22 8.76 22.33
C THR A 861 7.15 8.24 21.37
N VAL A 862 6.43 7.20 21.80
CA VAL A 862 5.34 6.60 21.02
C VAL A 862 4.05 7.43 21.23
N PRO A 863 3.18 7.59 20.22
CA PRO A 863 1.88 8.25 20.33
C PRO A 863 1.03 7.71 21.49
N VAL A 864 0.11 8.53 22.00
CA VAL A 864 -0.59 8.23 23.28
C VAL A 864 -1.59 7.08 23.14
N GLN A 865 -2.05 6.82 21.91
CA GLN A 865 -2.97 5.75 21.53
C GLN A 865 -2.44 4.34 21.84
N VAL A 866 -1.12 4.13 21.95
CA VAL A 866 -0.56 2.84 22.40
C VAL A 866 -1.03 2.44 23.81
N TRP A 867 -1.47 3.41 24.63
CA TRP A 867 -2.07 3.09 25.92
C TRP A 867 -3.43 2.40 25.81
N ASP A 868 -4.13 2.49 24.68
CA ASP A 868 -5.40 1.80 24.49
C ASP A 868 -5.19 0.31 24.23
N GLN A 869 -4.21 -0.06 23.39
CA GLN A 869 -3.73 -1.45 23.26
C GLN A 869 -3.24 -2.01 24.62
N VAL A 870 -2.50 -1.23 25.40
CA VAL A 870 -2.06 -1.63 26.75
C VAL A 870 -3.23 -1.83 27.72
N LYS A 871 -4.27 -0.99 27.69
CA LYS A 871 -5.48 -1.17 28.51
C LYS A 871 -6.24 -2.44 28.13
N GLU A 872 -6.27 -2.76 26.84
CA GLU A 872 -7.00 -3.91 26.31
C GLU A 872 -6.35 -5.23 26.73
N ALA A 873 -5.05 -5.41 26.46
CA ALA A 873 -4.34 -6.61 26.91
C ALA A 873 -4.25 -6.74 28.46
N MET A 874 -4.37 -5.62 29.19
CA MET A 874 -4.58 -5.66 30.65
C MET A 874 -5.97 -6.18 31.05
N ARG A 875 -7.01 -5.93 30.25
CA ARG A 875 -8.37 -6.46 30.46
C ARG A 875 -8.36 -7.97 30.24
N GLU A 876 -7.84 -8.42 29.10
CA GLU A 876 -7.68 -9.85 28.74
C GLU A 876 -6.95 -10.64 29.83
N ARG A 877 -5.81 -10.12 30.31
CA ARG A 877 -4.97 -10.79 31.32
C ARG A 877 -5.40 -10.50 32.77
N GLY A 878 -6.54 -9.84 32.99
CA GLY A 878 -7.07 -9.48 34.31
C GLY A 878 -6.15 -8.56 35.15
N MET A 879 -5.14 -7.93 34.54
CA MET A 879 -4.12 -7.17 35.27
C MET A 879 -4.62 -5.77 35.64
N THR A 880 -4.79 -5.52 36.94
CA THR A 880 -5.22 -4.20 37.41
C THR A 880 -4.17 -3.11 37.19
N ARG A 881 -4.60 -1.86 37.06
CA ARG A 881 -3.73 -0.66 37.01
C ARG A 881 -2.84 -0.50 38.24
N ALA A 882 -3.21 -1.10 39.38
CA ALA A 882 -2.37 -1.15 40.57
C ALA A 882 -1.24 -2.20 40.42
N ALA A 883 -1.56 -3.38 39.89
CA ALA A 883 -0.59 -4.45 39.64
C ALA A 883 0.48 -4.04 38.62
N LEU A 884 0.09 -3.52 37.44
CA LEU A 884 1.06 -3.01 36.45
C LEU A 884 1.89 -1.84 37.01
N GLY A 885 1.27 -0.95 37.80
CA GLY A 885 1.97 0.14 38.47
C GLY A 885 3.03 -0.34 39.47
N ALA A 886 2.74 -1.43 40.20
CA ALA A 886 3.68 -2.05 41.14
C ALA A 886 4.82 -2.78 40.41
N ALA A 887 4.51 -3.54 39.34
CA ALA A 887 5.50 -4.24 38.52
C ALA A 887 6.50 -3.26 37.85
N LEU A 888 6.02 -2.10 37.41
CA LEU A 888 6.86 -1.00 36.89
C LEU A 888 7.55 -0.15 37.98
N GLY A 889 7.39 -0.48 39.27
CA GLY A 889 7.96 0.28 40.39
C GLY A 889 7.43 1.72 40.57
N VAL A 890 6.28 2.05 39.96
CA VAL A 890 5.76 3.43 39.90
C VAL A 890 4.96 3.77 41.16
N ARG A 891 5.46 4.74 41.94
CA ARG A 891 4.88 5.20 43.23
C ARG A 891 3.42 5.74 43.16
N SER A 892 2.82 5.87 41.98
CA SER A 892 1.40 6.23 41.82
C SER A 892 0.85 5.79 40.46
N SER A 893 -0.11 4.87 40.46
CA SER A 893 -0.79 4.34 39.27
C SER A 893 -1.79 5.32 38.62
N GLY A 894 -2.15 6.40 39.31
CA GLY A 894 -3.12 7.39 38.81
C GLY A 894 -2.69 8.08 37.51
N ARG A 895 -1.37 8.29 37.33
CA ARG A 895 -0.78 8.91 36.13
C ARG A 895 -0.05 7.92 35.22
N LEU A 896 -0.31 6.61 35.33
CA LEU A 896 0.43 5.59 34.57
C LEU A 896 0.37 5.84 33.05
N PHE A 897 -0.82 6.13 32.52
CA PHE A 897 -1.08 6.38 31.09
C PHE A 897 -1.08 7.88 30.71
N ALA A 898 -0.43 8.74 31.51
CA ALA A 898 -0.47 10.18 31.30
C ALA A 898 0.55 10.63 30.22
N GLY A 899 0.08 10.73 28.98
CA GLY A 899 0.88 11.19 27.82
C GLY A 899 1.76 10.10 27.21
N SER A 900 2.41 10.41 26.08
CA SER A 900 3.25 9.50 25.30
C SER A 900 4.28 8.72 26.12
N PRO A 901 4.33 7.37 26.05
CA PRO A 901 5.42 6.60 26.63
C PRO A 901 6.75 6.82 25.91
N THR A 902 7.82 6.62 26.65
CA THR A 902 9.18 6.46 26.11
C THR A 902 9.34 5.02 25.61
N ARG A 903 10.20 4.76 24.63
CA ARG A 903 10.39 3.41 24.08
C ARG A 903 10.78 2.37 25.12
N GLN A 904 11.72 2.71 26.02
CA GLN A 904 12.06 1.83 27.15
C GLN A 904 10.82 1.48 27.97
N ARG A 905 10.01 2.48 28.34
CA ARG A 905 8.81 2.27 29.15
C ARG A 905 7.73 1.46 28.43
N LEU A 906 7.68 1.50 27.10
CA LEU A 906 6.80 0.63 26.32
C LEU A 906 7.33 -0.81 26.31
N SER A 907 8.63 -1.02 26.13
CA SER A 907 9.25 -2.35 26.25
C SER A 907 9.12 -2.92 27.67
N ASP A 908 9.31 -2.13 28.72
CA ASP A 908 9.08 -2.54 30.12
C ASP A 908 7.63 -3.05 30.31
N VAL A 909 6.64 -2.37 29.70
CA VAL A 909 5.23 -2.79 29.70
C VAL A 909 5.00 -4.03 28.83
N ALA A 910 5.61 -4.11 27.65
CA ALA A 910 5.52 -5.23 26.73
C ALA A 910 6.07 -6.53 27.34
N ASN A 911 7.15 -6.43 28.13
CA ASN A 911 7.73 -7.56 28.86
C ASN A 911 6.88 -7.97 30.09
N ILE A 912 6.26 -7.02 30.79
CA ILE A 912 5.37 -7.34 31.95
C ILE A 912 4.03 -7.94 31.48
N LEU A 913 3.51 -7.49 30.34
CA LEU A 913 2.28 -8.00 29.75
C LEU A 913 2.52 -9.14 28.74
N ASP A 914 3.79 -9.45 28.41
CA ASP A 914 4.21 -10.46 27.43
C ASP A 914 3.47 -10.34 26.07
N ILE A 915 3.69 -9.20 25.40
CA ILE A 915 3.06 -8.82 24.12
C ILE A 915 4.13 -8.45 23.09
N ALA A 916 4.31 -9.30 22.08
CA ALA A 916 5.30 -9.10 21.03
C ALA A 916 5.12 -7.77 20.26
N ASP A 917 3.88 -7.41 19.91
CA ASP A 917 3.58 -6.23 19.08
C ASP A 917 3.95 -4.90 19.76
N LEU A 918 3.81 -4.83 21.08
CA LEU A 918 4.24 -3.64 21.83
C LEU A 918 5.77 -3.51 21.88
N ASP A 919 6.51 -4.62 21.88
CA ASP A 919 7.98 -4.57 21.81
C ASP A 919 8.48 -4.27 20.39
N LEU A 920 7.79 -4.75 19.35
CA LEU A 920 8.00 -4.30 17.96
C LEU A 920 7.80 -2.79 17.83
N LEU A 921 6.70 -2.25 18.39
CA LEU A 921 6.47 -0.80 18.48
C LEU A 921 7.54 -0.07 19.29
N ALA A 922 8.11 -0.69 20.32
CA ALA A 922 9.20 -0.14 21.13
C ALA A 922 10.56 -0.16 20.42
N THR A 923 10.81 -1.13 19.53
CA THR A 923 12.15 -1.40 18.95
C THR A 923 12.34 -0.92 17.50
N ASN A 924 11.27 -0.56 16.78
CA ASN A 924 11.29 -0.16 15.37
C ASN A 924 12.11 1.11 15.01
N ASP A 925 12.27 1.37 13.70
CA ASP A 925 13.19 2.38 13.14
C ASP A 925 12.51 3.74 12.88
N ILE A 926 11.31 3.95 13.44
CA ILE A 926 10.47 5.12 13.22
C ILE A 926 10.58 6.16 14.35
N PHE A 927 10.55 7.43 13.98
CA PHE A 927 10.40 8.58 14.85
C PHE A 927 9.06 9.26 14.57
N TRP A 928 8.21 9.31 15.60
CA TRP A 928 6.89 9.92 15.53
C TRP A 928 6.97 11.44 15.69
N ASP A 929 7.23 12.12 14.58
CA ASP A 929 7.51 13.55 14.53
C ASP A 929 6.22 14.37 14.39
N THR A 930 6.13 15.51 15.07
CA THR A 930 4.91 16.33 15.09
C THR A 930 4.84 17.26 13.89
N ILE A 931 3.69 17.28 13.19
CA ILE A 931 3.40 18.27 12.16
C ILE A 931 3.29 19.66 12.81
N VAL A 932 4.12 20.61 12.37
CA VAL A 932 4.09 22.00 12.85
C VAL A 932 3.41 22.95 11.87
N LYS A 933 3.30 22.58 10.59
CA LYS A 933 2.63 23.37 9.55
C LYS A 933 2.27 22.50 8.35
N VAL A 934 1.11 22.77 7.77
CA VAL A 934 0.75 22.42 6.39
C VAL A 934 0.37 23.74 5.70
N GLU A 935 0.78 23.94 4.45
CA GLU A 935 0.39 25.09 3.62
C GLU A 935 0.28 24.70 2.15
N SER A 936 -0.78 25.14 1.45
CA SER A 936 -0.81 25.03 -0.01
C SER A 936 0.29 25.89 -0.63
N LEU A 937 0.87 25.40 -1.72
CA LEU A 937 1.78 26.11 -2.61
C LEU A 937 1.15 26.40 -3.98
N GLY A 938 -0.14 26.06 -4.17
CA GLY A 938 -0.79 26.04 -5.48
C GLY A 938 -0.33 24.88 -6.36
N GLU A 939 -0.68 24.98 -7.63
CA GLU A 939 -0.38 23.99 -8.66
C GLU A 939 1.12 23.85 -8.96
N GLN A 940 1.59 22.61 -9.04
CA GLN A 940 2.95 22.26 -9.45
C GLN A 940 2.91 20.96 -10.28
N GLU A 941 3.93 20.75 -11.12
CA GLU A 941 4.20 19.43 -11.69
C GLU A 941 4.46 18.41 -10.57
N VAL A 942 3.80 17.27 -10.66
CA VAL A 942 3.90 16.17 -9.71
C VAL A 942 4.27 14.86 -10.40
N PHE A 943 4.87 13.97 -9.61
CA PHE A 943 5.56 12.77 -10.01
C PHE A 943 5.22 11.64 -9.04
N ASP A 944 5.39 10.41 -9.48
CA ASP A 944 5.15 9.20 -8.71
C ASP A 944 6.32 8.20 -8.94
N ALA A 945 6.48 7.21 -8.07
CA ALA A 945 7.60 6.28 -8.08
C ALA A 945 7.21 4.86 -7.67
N THR A 946 7.57 3.89 -8.51
CA THR A 946 7.28 2.48 -8.29
C THR A 946 8.38 1.81 -7.48
N VAL A 947 8.04 1.26 -6.32
CA VAL A 947 8.91 0.36 -5.53
C VAL A 947 8.32 -1.05 -5.46
N LEU A 948 9.15 -2.08 -5.64
CA LEU A 948 8.72 -3.48 -5.59
C LEU A 948 8.76 -4.07 -4.18
N GLY A 949 7.83 -4.99 -3.89
CA GLY A 949 7.87 -5.85 -2.69
C GLY A 949 7.45 -5.18 -1.38
N THR A 950 7.12 -3.89 -1.38
CA THR A 950 6.51 -3.14 -0.27
C THR A 950 5.66 -1.98 -0.81
N HIS A 951 4.63 -1.61 -0.05
CA HIS A 951 3.69 -0.53 -0.37
C HIS A 951 4.21 0.87 0.05
N ASN A 952 5.52 1.04 0.28
CA ASN A 952 6.07 2.30 0.82
C ASN A 952 7.55 2.52 0.47
N PHE A 953 8.03 3.75 0.64
CA PHE A 953 9.45 4.11 0.55
C PHE A 953 9.78 5.32 1.44
N VAL A 954 11.07 5.65 1.53
CA VAL A 954 11.56 6.78 2.33
C VAL A 954 12.10 7.91 1.44
N ALA A 955 11.53 9.11 1.58
CA ALA A 955 12.05 10.33 0.96
C ALA A 955 12.04 11.52 1.93
N ASN A 956 13.01 12.43 1.81
CA ASN A 956 13.28 13.53 2.74
C ASN A 956 13.38 13.10 4.23
N GLY A 957 13.65 11.81 4.50
CA GLY A 957 13.64 11.20 5.83
C GLY A 957 12.25 10.95 6.43
N ILE A 958 11.19 10.92 5.62
CA ILE A 958 9.78 10.66 5.97
C ILE A 958 9.33 9.37 5.26
N ALA A 959 8.45 8.59 5.88
CA ALA A 959 7.86 7.38 5.28
C ALA A 959 6.63 7.73 4.43
N LEU A 960 6.58 7.21 3.20
CA LEU A 960 5.63 7.57 2.14
C LEU A 960 5.03 6.32 1.49
N HIS A 961 3.74 6.36 1.15
CA HIS A 961 3.07 5.23 0.52
C HIS A 961 3.37 5.16 -0.99
N ASN A 962 3.24 3.96 -1.57
CA ASN A 962 3.36 3.65 -2.99
C ASN A 962 1.95 3.58 -3.62
N SER A 963 1.82 3.76 -4.94
CA SER A 963 0.49 3.83 -5.59
C SER A 963 -0.18 2.46 -5.78
N LEU A 964 -1.52 2.45 -5.83
CA LEU A 964 -2.39 1.25 -5.90
C LEU A 964 -2.12 0.30 -7.09
N GLU A 965 -1.52 0.82 -8.16
CA GLU A 965 -1.34 0.16 -9.44
C GLU A 965 -0.44 -1.09 -9.38
N GLN A 966 0.34 -1.30 -8.31
CA GLN A 966 1.47 -2.23 -8.33
C GLN A 966 1.10 -3.71 -8.47
N ASP A 967 0.10 -4.19 -7.73
CA ASP A 967 -0.18 -5.63 -7.61
C ASP A 967 -0.76 -6.26 -8.88
N ALA A 968 -1.42 -5.46 -9.73
CA ALA A 968 -1.90 -5.89 -11.04
C ALA A 968 -0.75 -6.23 -12.01
N ASP A 969 -0.97 -7.27 -12.83
CA ASP A 969 -0.08 -7.62 -13.94
C ASP A 969 -0.51 -6.95 -15.24
N VAL A 970 -1.83 -6.76 -15.42
CA VAL A 970 -2.42 -6.08 -16.58
C VAL A 970 -3.38 -5.00 -16.11
N VAL A 971 -3.34 -3.84 -16.75
CA VAL A 971 -4.29 -2.73 -16.54
C VAL A 971 -4.88 -2.33 -17.88
N ILE A 972 -6.21 -2.40 -17.99
CA ILE A 972 -6.97 -2.00 -19.17
C ILE A 972 -7.86 -0.82 -18.77
N LEU A 973 -7.68 0.33 -19.41
CA LEU A 973 -8.50 1.53 -19.22
C LEU A 973 -9.46 1.68 -20.40
N LEU A 974 -10.73 1.96 -20.13
CA LEU A 974 -11.75 2.10 -21.16
C LEU A 974 -11.97 3.57 -21.50
N HIS A 975 -11.69 3.92 -22.76
CA HIS A 975 -11.99 5.23 -23.31
C HIS A 975 -13.06 5.15 -24.41
N ARG A 976 -13.86 6.20 -24.53
CA ARG A 976 -14.91 6.35 -25.55
C ARG A 976 -14.99 7.82 -25.92
N GLU A 977 -14.29 8.21 -26.98
CA GLU A 977 -14.19 9.60 -27.44
C GLU A 977 -15.59 10.23 -27.61
N ASP A 978 -16.51 9.47 -28.21
CA ASP A 978 -17.91 9.84 -28.47
C ASP A 978 -18.75 10.11 -27.21
N ALA A 979 -18.34 9.60 -26.04
CA ALA A 979 -19.02 9.83 -24.77
C ALA A 979 -18.60 11.13 -24.07
N TYR A 980 -17.55 11.81 -24.57
CA TYR A 980 -17.00 13.03 -23.94
C TYR A 980 -16.79 14.20 -24.91
N GLU A 981 -16.86 13.97 -26.23
CA GLU A 981 -16.64 15.00 -27.26
C GLU A 981 -17.74 14.97 -28.33
N ARG A 982 -18.54 16.05 -28.38
CA ARG A 982 -19.73 16.17 -29.25
C ARG A 982 -19.41 16.16 -30.76
N GLU A 983 -18.16 16.41 -31.14
CA GLU A 983 -17.68 16.44 -32.53
C GLU A 983 -16.71 15.27 -32.82
N SER A 984 -16.69 14.23 -31.97
CA SER A 984 -15.84 13.04 -32.15
C SER A 984 -15.99 12.45 -33.55
N THR A 985 -14.84 12.10 -34.14
CA THR A 985 -14.79 11.50 -35.48
C THR A 985 -15.04 9.98 -35.48
N ARG A 986 -15.18 9.39 -34.29
CA ARG A 986 -15.21 7.93 -34.03
C ARG A 986 -16.47 7.48 -33.25
N PRO A 987 -17.69 7.81 -33.72
CA PRO A 987 -18.93 7.53 -32.98
C PRO A 987 -19.19 6.02 -32.84
N GLY A 988 -19.42 5.56 -31.61
CA GLY A 988 -19.61 4.14 -31.31
C GLY A 988 -18.33 3.30 -31.21
N GLU A 989 -17.14 3.89 -31.33
CA GLU A 989 -15.87 3.23 -31.02
C GLU A 989 -15.50 3.38 -29.53
N ALA A 990 -14.65 2.48 -29.05
CA ALA A 990 -14.00 2.54 -27.76
C ALA A 990 -12.54 2.07 -27.88
N ASP A 991 -11.66 2.67 -27.08
CA ASP A 991 -10.27 2.22 -26.95
C ASP A 991 -10.12 1.41 -25.65
N PHE A 992 -9.61 0.19 -25.77
CA PHE A 992 -9.06 -0.60 -24.67
C PHE A 992 -7.57 -0.25 -24.54
N ILE A 993 -7.27 0.71 -23.67
CA ILE A 993 -5.93 1.21 -23.42
C ILE A 993 -5.24 0.26 -22.45
N VAL A 994 -4.36 -0.62 -22.93
CA VAL A 994 -3.59 -1.55 -22.07
C VAL A 994 -2.42 -0.78 -21.45
N ALA A 995 -2.74 0.09 -20.49
CA ALA A 995 -1.82 1.04 -19.86
C ALA A 995 -0.70 0.39 -19.04
N LYS A 996 -0.85 -0.88 -18.67
CA LYS A 996 0.19 -1.69 -18.00
C LYS A 996 0.10 -3.13 -18.45
N HIS A 997 1.24 -3.73 -18.77
CA HIS A 997 1.38 -5.16 -18.99
C HIS A 997 2.75 -5.60 -18.43
N ARG A 998 2.75 -6.45 -17.39
CA ARG A 998 3.96 -6.83 -16.63
C ARG A 998 4.87 -7.79 -17.41
N ASN A 999 4.29 -8.60 -18.28
CA ASN A 999 4.98 -9.70 -18.97
C ASN A 999 5.00 -9.55 -20.51
N GLY A 1000 4.56 -8.40 -21.05
CA GLY A 1000 4.40 -8.19 -22.49
C GLY A 1000 4.17 -6.73 -22.86
N PRO A 1001 3.85 -6.44 -24.13
CA PRO A 1001 3.67 -5.07 -24.62
C PRO A 1001 2.38 -4.41 -24.14
N THR A 1002 2.42 -3.08 -24.05
CA THR A 1002 1.27 -2.19 -23.85
C THR A 1002 0.84 -1.59 -25.20
N ALA A 1003 -0.44 -1.61 -25.52
CA ALA A 1003 -1.00 -1.01 -26.73
C ALA A 1003 -2.45 -0.54 -26.51
N ASP A 1004 -2.95 0.27 -27.44
CA ASP A 1004 -4.35 0.68 -27.49
C ASP A 1004 -5.08 -0.15 -28.55
N VAL A 1005 -6.06 -0.95 -28.12
CA VAL A 1005 -6.89 -1.80 -29.00
C VAL A 1005 -8.22 -1.09 -29.26
N VAL A 1006 -8.62 -0.96 -30.53
CA VAL A 1006 -9.88 -0.30 -30.91
C VAL A 1006 -10.99 -1.34 -31.09
N VAL A 1007 -12.15 -1.10 -30.48
CA VAL A 1007 -13.34 -1.96 -30.58
C VAL A 1007 -14.59 -1.13 -30.83
N ALA A 1008 -15.64 -1.74 -31.40
CA ALA A 1008 -16.94 -1.11 -31.54
C ALA A 1008 -17.82 -1.39 -30.30
N PHE A 1009 -18.32 -0.33 -29.65
CA PHE A 1009 -19.22 -0.42 -28.50
C PHE A 1009 -20.70 -0.44 -28.92
N GLN A 1010 -21.33 -1.60 -28.80
CA GLN A 1010 -22.74 -1.81 -29.13
C GLN A 1010 -23.59 -1.76 -27.85
N GLY A 1011 -23.62 -0.58 -27.20
CA GLY A 1011 -24.29 -0.39 -25.91
C GLY A 1011 -25.77 -0.79 -25.86
N HIS A 1012 -26.49 -0.70 -26.98
CA HIS A 1012 -27.87 -1.17 -27.11
C HIS A 1012 -28.03 -2.70 -27.00
N TYR A 1013 -26.95 -3.47 -27.20
CA TYR A 1013 -26.81 -4.90 -26.90
C TYR A 1013 -25.93 -5.17 -25.67
N SER A 1014 -25.50 -4.15 -24.92
CA SER A 1014 -24.58 -4.24 -23.75
C SER A 1014 -23.33 -5.08 -24.01
N ARG A 1015 -22.59 -4.76 -25.09
CA ARG A 1015 -21.37 -5.49 -25.49
C ARG A 1015 -20.38 -4.62 -26.26
N PHE A 1016 -19.11 -4.98 -26.21
CA PHE A 1016 -18.10 -4.59 -27.20
C PHE A 1016 -17.94 -5.69 -28.26
N VAL A 1017 -17.40 -5.35 -29.44
CA VAL A 1017 -16.98 -6.30 -30.49
C VAL A 1017 -15.74 -5.79 -31.20
N ASP A 1018 -14.93 -6.69 -31.77
CA ASP A 1018 -13.82 -6.35 -32.65
C ASP A 1018 -14.24 -5.42 -33.81
N MET A 1019 -13.30 -4.59 -34.26
CA MET A 1019 -13.43 -3.87 -35.52
C MET A 1019 -13.36 -4.85 -36.70
N ALA A 1020 -13.86 -4.43 -37.87
CA ALA A 1020 -13.80 -5.25 -39.07
C ALA A 1020 -12.42 -5.09 -39.73
N HIS A 1021 -11.58 -6.11 -39.62
CA HIS A 1021 -10.31 -6.17 -40.35
C HIS A 1021 -10.53 -6.43 -41.84
N ASP A 1022 -10.02 -5.55 -42.70
CA ASP A 1022 -9.72 -5.88 -44.10
C ASP A 1022 -8.49 -6.81 -44.10
N GLY A 1023 -8.73 -8.12 -44.28
CA GLY A 1023 -7.72 -9.19 -44.15
C GLY A 1023 -6.99 -9.61 -45.42
#